data_AF-A0A443S795-F1
#
_entry.id   AF-A0A443S795-F1
#
_cell.length_a   1.000
_cell.length_b   1.000
_cell.length_c   1.000
_cell.angle_alpha   90.00
_cell.angle_beta   90.00
_cell.angle_gamma   90.00
#
_symmetry.space_group_name_H-M   'P 1'
#
loop_
_entity.id
_entity.type
_entity.pdbx_description
1 polymer ?
#
loop_
_entity_poly.entity_id
_entity_poly.type
_entity_poly.pdbx_seq_one_letter_code
_entity_poly.pdbx_strand_id
1 'polypeptide(L)'
;MEHPAKLEQHMLDSGFSLSDVKDLQRGYSDEGTEDPDTPMPRPGTPWAGVGARRQGSLTKTKSFDNTLTVPTISEAQQRMKESGGGLSSAKRSTSVEALDRAREEEGRKKRGKSPFKLFGRKEQPQSKTLRTMDVGVDPPTISVLASSSNMLIPPAVPDRPTSLRPRERSPAPQLTRRGSRIPLPDLLPDEATDLLDPTTIDLVDEYFYGVRIFPGQDPSHVYCGWVISNFRCYEKSFDEKKVRRTTLQIWGEDGQLAEYCDRQNCYMLNAGKLYSDVNQSEQSGGRSNQGMFVGCHIDVATGVLTFTADQKPTRYKFKLEPGTKLFPAVFFEATTTECFQIELGRTPTTLPLSAAILKSSAKHLNPQCPPRLRVQCLQAYQWARVANVSLKPHALKLSDIRGWSMLVDDPVSMLALHIPEEQRCLDVLELIENEKLLVFHAQTLRLYGALCFQGNTRAAHIICSHVDEKQLMYAIKSEYMSGELRSGFADLLISLHLESFAYARSLNQHEFIVPLGKELKELYIDNNNVANSISTLECASIRPVMKQSEKVEKVESVKGLSSPEFPVDTLKQFVMEAFDDAVNKSNRPMRDPIGGSNTNLFVPLIKLLDKLLLIGCAEDSDLEWLLRLVDPEIFDPEYNPESEVKNKGLMDMRLDEGVKLELCYLMHHLYDLQLRHRVESIIAFSDHYVADLQGDQLRRYLSVKQEDLPAAVAAKKTREFRCAPKDQMRIILGFKNLDEEQLENCPSNEEPRNTLFAFHESLMKSTKISSGEEEAEVNAEAAAGDAKSWSQKLFGLIKRVKAATAEPESSSEVEEPSGPEKIFRKKVVSTIIKWAEEAEIENRELIRQMFHLLLRSYNGVGEVIDALENTYVHSTTSKSDVIGLLDHLGIIRSLLPVQMSREEEEIVRATLWTLVMNRVFFQHPDLIRILRVHENVMHIMTNTLSRRAQGESHPTSEGGAQPSTTPVTPANQTAEPTTTQEQSQSAVGDTSAMVVACCRFLCYFCRSSATNQKAMFQHLNFLLENSNILLSRPSLRGSTPLDVASSSVMENPELALALRENYLEKIAVYLSRCGLQSSQELLDRGYPDIGWDPVG
;
A
#
# COMPACT_ATOMS: atom_id res chain seq x y z
N MET A 1 43.30 10.54 -10.57
CA MET A 1 43.98 9.59 -9.66
C MET A 1 44.66 10.39 -8.56
N GLU A 2 44.45 10.03 -7.29
CA GLU A 2 45.32 10.43 -6.16
C GLU A 2 45.64 9.20 -5.31
N HIS A 3 46.67 9.28 -4.46
CA HIS A 3 47.23 8.12 -3.74
C HIS A 3 46.32 7.58 -2.61
N PRO A 4 46.24 6.25 -2.41
CA PRO A 4 45.41 5.63 -1.37
C PRO A 4 45.82 5.96 0.08
N ALA A 5 47.02 6.51 0.31
CA ALA A 5 47.57 6.76 1.64
C ALA A 5 46.78 7.74 2.53
N LYS A 6 45.87 8.55 1.97
CA LYS A 6 44.98 9.43 2.75
C LYS A 6 43.81 8.67 3.39
N LEU A 7 43.43 7.50 2.87
CA LEU A 7 42.24 6.77 3.32
C LEU A 7 42.43 6.21 4.74
N GLU A 8 43.61 5.65 5.05
CA GLU A 8 43.92 5.09 6.37
C GLU A 8 43.87 6.15 7.48
N GLN A 9 44.37 7.37 7.23
CA GLN A 9 44.28 8.48 8.19
C GLN A 9 42.81 8.88 8.45
N HIS A 10 42.00 8.98 7.39
CA HIS A 10 40.59 9.35 7.52
C HIS A 10 39.74 8.27 8.19
N MET A 11 40.15 7.00 8.14
CA MET A 11 39.55 5.91 8.92
C MET A 11 39.92 6.01 10.40
N LEU A 12 41.19 6.29 10.74
CA LEU A 12 41.67 6.38 12.12
C LEU A 12 40.96 7.49 12.92
N ASP A 13 40.78 8.68 12.34
CA ASP A 13 40.09 9.81 13.01
C ASP A 13 38.57 9.59 13.14
N SER A 14 37.99 8.62 12.41
CA SER A 14 36.54 8.31 12.47
C SER A 14 36.13 7.41 13.64
N GLY A 15 37.10 6.83 14.37
CA GLY A 15 36.85 5.93 15.49
C GLY A 15 36.47 4.48 15.11
N PHE A 16 36.45 4.13 13.82
CA PHE A 16 36.27 2.74 13.37
C PHE A 16 37.52 1.90 13.62
N SER A 17 37.36 0.71 14.20
CA SER A 17 38.44 -0.25 14.40
C SER A 17 38.46 -1.35 13.34
N LEU A 18 39.65 -1.80 12.96
CA LEU A 18 39.86 -2.96 12.07
C LEU A 18 39.42 -4.31 12.68
N SER A 19 38.97 -4.32 13.94
CA SER A 19 38.20 -5.43 14.52
C SER A 19 36.78 -5.53 13.93
N ASP A 20 36.15 -4.39 13.67
CA ASP A 20 34.69 -4.30 13.55
C ASP A 20 34.21 -4.72 12.15
N VAL A 21 35.15 -4.75 11.19
CA VAL A 21 34.96 -5.27 9.83
C VAL A 21 34.92 -6.81 9.81
N LYS A 22 35.47 -7.51 10.82
CA LYS A 22 35.61 -8.98 10.77
C LYS A 22 34.33 -9.75 11.02
N ASP A 23 33.35 -9.16 11.72
CA ASP A 23 32.04 -9.79 11.91
C ASP A 23 31.11 -9.64 10.69
N LEU A 24 31.49 -8.83 9.68
CA LEU A 24 30.76 -8.70 8.41
C LEU A 24 31.21 -9.70 7.32
N GLN A 25 32.27 -10.48 7.54
CA GLN A 25 32.78 -11.45 6.54
C GLN A 25 32.49 -12.93 6.88
N ARG A 26 31.77 -13.24 7.96
CA ARG A 26 31.25 -14.60 8.22
C ARG A 26 29.93 -14.84 7.48
N GLY A 27 30.00 -14.85 6.15
CA GLY A 27 28.86 -15.05 5.26
C GLY A 27 29.10 -15.98 4.05
N TYR A 28 30.33 -16.03 3.51
CA TYR A 28 30.62 -16.83 2.31
C TYR A 28 31.98 -17.53 2.34
N SER A 29 31.93 -18.83 2.04
CA SER A 29 33.02 -19.74 1.66
C SER A 29 32.33 -20.97 1.03
N ASP A 30 32.79 -21.61 -0.03
CA ASP A 30 34.11 -21.54 -0.69
C ASP A 30 33.95 -21.94 -2.17
N GLU A 31 34.50 -21.18 -3.12
CA GLU A 31 34.63 -21.56 -4.53
C GLU A 31 35.76 -20.71 -5.13
N GLY A 32 36.95 -21.31 -5.31
CA GLY A 32 38.17 -20.60 -5.71
C GLY A 32 38.35 -20.48 -7.23
N THR A 33 38.76 -19.30 -7.69
CA THR A 33 39.14 -19.04 -9.09
C THR A 33 40.61 -18.63 -9.18
N GLU A 34 41.39 -19.29 -10.04
CA GLU A 34 42.79 -18.93 -10.31
C GLU A 34 42.88 -17.91 -11.47
N ASP A 35 43.73 -16.89 -11.31
CA ASP A 35 43.99 -15.87 -12.35
C ASP A 35 44.98 -16.38 -13.43
N PRO A 36 44.84 -15.96 -14.70
CA PRO A 36 45.77 -16.29 -15.78
C PRO A 36 46.83 -15.20 -16.02
N ASP A 37 48.07 -15.60 -16.39
CA ASP A 37 48.66 -15.15 -17.67
C ASP A 37 50.01 -15.82 -18.08
N THR A 38 50.00 -16.50 -19.24
CA THR A 38 51.14 -16.74 -20.20
C THR A 38 52.45 -17.46 -19.76
N PRO A 39 53.29 -17.97 -20.71
CA PRO A 39 53.07 -18.33 -22.12
C PRO A 39 53.43 -19.80 -22.48
N MET A 40 53.13 -20.19 -23.74
CA MET A 40 53.33 -21.53 -24.35
C MET A 40 54.80 -21.94 -24.62
N PRO A 41 55.12 -23.26 -24.72
CA PRO A 41 55.17 -23.90 -26.06
C PRO A 41 54.69 -25.38 -26.15
N ARG A 42 54.40 -25.83 -27.39
CA ARG A 42 54.23 -27.24 -27.85
C ARG A 42 55.59 -27.80 -28.37
N PRO A 43 55.77 -29.06 -28.85
CA PRO A 43 54.83 -30.19 -29.07
C PRO A 43 55.33 -31.59 -28.62
N GLY A 44 54.55 -32.67 -28.84
CA GLY A 44 55.11 -34.04 -28.96
C GLY A 44 54.22 -35.23 -28.56
N THR A 45 53.81 -36.04 -29.55
CA THR A 45 53.38 -37.47 -29.43
C THR A 45 54.55 -38.39 -29.85
N PRO A 46 54.51 -39.76 -29.79
CA PRO A 46 53.42 -40.68 -29.40
C PRO A 46 53.80 -41.91 -28.50
N TRP A 47 52.77 -42.71 -28.17
CA TRP A 47 52.74 -44.20 -28.14
C TRP A 47 53.27 -45.07 -26.98
N ALA A 48 52.42 -46.08 -26.67
CA ALA A 48 52.69 -47.46 -26.21
C ALA A 48 53.45 -47.73 -24.88
N GLY A 49 53.05 -48.72 -24.06
CA GLY A 49 51.86 -49.57 -24.12
C GLY A 49 52.07 -50.99 -23.55
N VAL A 50 50.95 -51.69 -23.27
CA VAL A 50 50.85 -53.14 -22.92
C VAL A 50 51.49 -53.56 -21.58
N GLY A 51 50.81 -54.24 -20.65
CA GLY A 51 49.41 -54.73 -20.59
C GLY A 51 49.31 -56.11 -19.93
N ALA A 52 48.17 -56.80 -20.14
CA ALA A 52 47.93 -58.22 -19.84
C ALA A 52 47.78 -58.64 -18.34
N ARG A 53 46.95 -59.64 -17.97
CA ARG A 53 45.94 -60.46 -18.71
C ARG A 53 45.04 -61.28 -17.76
N ARG A 54 43.73 -61.39 -18.11
CA ARG A 54 42.84 -62.60 -17.97
C ARG A 54 42.53 -63.10 -16.53
N GLN A 55 41.54 -63.95 -16.25
CA GLN A 55 40.37 -64.57 -16.95
C GLN A 55 39.33 -64.88 -15.84
N GLY A 56 38.02 -65.10 -16.00
CA GLY A 56 37.02 -65.23 -17.08
C GLY A 56 35.63 -65.50 -16.39
N SER A 57 34.52 -65.97 -16.96
CA SER A 57 34.10 -66.23 -18.35
C SER A 57 32.64 -66.77 -18.39
N LEU A 58 31.69 -66.00 -18.97
CA LEU A 58 30.42 -66.49 -19.61
C LEU A 58 29.35 -67.14 -18.69
N THR A 59 28.05 -67.30 -19.04
CA THR A 59 27.31 -67.17 -20.34
C THR A 59 25.80 -66.86 -20.15
N LYS A 60 25.19 -65.97 -20.99
CA LYS A 60 23.81 -65.99 -21.61
C LYS A 60 22.55 -66.18 -20.71
N THR A 61 21.34 -65.65 -21.02
CA THR A 61 20.61 -65.63 -22.32
C THR A 61 19.61 -64.48 -22.56
N LYS A 62 19.61 -63.95 -23.79
CA LYS A 62 18.47 -63.61 -24.69
C LYS A 62 17.18 -62.90 -24.19
N SER A 63 17.04 -61.63 -24.62
CA SER A 63 15.95 -61.03 -25.44
C SER A 63 14.47 -61.40 -25.23
N PHE A 64 13.62 -60.37 -25.08
CA PHE A 64 12.75 -59.89 -26.18
C PHE A 64 12.24 -58.46 -25.91
N ASP A 65 11.99 -57.68 -26.97
CA ASP A 65 11.33 -56.37 -26.89
C ASP A 65 9.81 -56.50 -26.66
N ASN A 66 9.20 -55.49 -26.04
CA ASN A 66 7.78 -55.19 -26.27
C ASN A 66 7.50 -53.70 -26.07
N THR A 67 6.90 -53.04 -27.06
CA THR A 67 6.58 -51.60 -27.03
C THR A 67 5.21 -51.36 -26.40
N LEU A 68 5.07 -50.25 -25.65
CA LEU A 68 3.79 -49.76 -25.16
C LEU A 68 3.42 -48.45 -25.86
N THR A 69 2.22 -48.39 -26.41
CA THR A 69 1.73 -47.28 -27.24
C THR A 69 0.89 -46.28 -26.46
N VAL A 70 0.95 -45.01 -26.86
CA VAL A 70 0.17 -43.90 -26.28
C VAL A 70 -1.27 -43.92 -26.82
N PRO A 71 -2.31 -43.81 -25.97
CA PRO A 71 -3.72 -43.76 -26.40
C PRO A 71 -4.06 -42.43 -27.09
N THR A 72 -5.13 -42.40 -27.88
CA THR A 72 -5.51 -41.22 -28.68
C THR A 72 -6.77 -40.52 -28.17
N ILE A 73 -6.93 -39.25 -28.56
CA ILE A 73 -7.91 -38.30 -27.98
C ILE A 73 -9.37 -38.83 -27.99
N SER A 74 -9.74 -39.64 -28.98
CA SER A 74 -11.07 -40.25 -29.07
C SER A 74 -11.40 -41.18 -27.89
N GLU A 75 -10.40 -41.88 -27.34
CA GLU A 75 -10.59 -42.82 -26.22
C GLU A 75 -10.83 -42.08 -24.89
N ALA A 76 -10.30 -40.86 -24.75
CA ALA A 76 -10.55 -40.01 -23.59
C ALA A 76 -12.00 -39.52 -23.54
N GLN A 77 -12.60 -39.17 -24.69
CA GLN A 77 -14.00 -38.73 -24.79
C GLN A 77 -14.99 -39.85 -24.46
N GLN A 78 -14.64 -41.12 -24.71
CA GLN A 78 -15.53 -42.24 -24.42
C GLN A 78 -15.65 -42.55 -22.92
N ARG A 79 -14.65 -42.18 -22.11
CA ARG A 79 -14.70 -42.29 -20.64
C ARG A 79 -15.60 -41.25 -19.95
N MET A 80 -16.09 -40.23 -20.65
CA MET A 80 -17.02 -39.23 -20.10
C MET A 80 -18.49 -39.70 -20.01
N LYS A 81 -18.82 -40.94 -20.41
CA LYS A 81 -20.20 -41.46 -20.39
C LYS A 81 -20.59 -42.29 -19.16
N GLU A 82 -19.66 -42.61 -18.27
CA GLU A 82 -19.91 -43.52 -17.13
C GLU A 82 -19.71 -42.84 -15.76
N SER A 83 -20.46 -41.76 -15.50
CA SER A 83 -20.70 -41.19 -14.14
C SER A 83 -21.77 -40.08 -14.14
N GLY A 84 -22.87 -40.29 -14.87
CA GLY A 84 -23.99 -39.33 -14.97
C GLY A 84 -25.17 -39.65 -14.04
N GLY A 85 -25.38 -38.81 -13.02
CA GLY A 85 -26.62 -38.76 -12.21
C GLY A 85 -26.44 -39.10 -10.72
N GLY A 86 -27.09 -38.39 -9.77
CA GLY A 86 -27.86 -37.14 -9.91
C GLY A 86 -28.84 -36.89 -8.75
N LEU A 87 -29.12 -35.60 -8.46
CA LEU A 87 -30.18 -35.07 -7.57
C LEU A 87 -30.04 -35.38 -6.06
N SER A 88 -30.56 -34.59 -5.09
CA SER A 88 -31.11 -33.21 -5.11
C SER A 88 -31.35 -32.62 -3.69
N SER A 89 -31.20 -31.29 -3.55
CA SER A 89 -32.04 -30.37 -2.71
C SER A 89 -32.27 -30.60 -1.19
N ALA A 90 -31.64 -29.77 -0.35
CA ALA A 90 -32.25 -28.92 0.71
C ALA A 90 -31.16 -27.98 1.30
N LYS A 91 -31.23 -26.64 1.27
CA LYS A 91 -32.10 -25.64 1.95
C LYS A 91 -31.82 -25.37 3.45
N ARG A 92 -31.28 -24.17 3.71
CA ARG A 92 -31.41 -23.33 4.95
C ARG A 92 -30.75 -23.88 6.24
N SER A 93 -30.38 -23.05 7.22
CA SER A 93 -30.07 -21.60 7.29
C SER A 93 -29.51 -21.26 8.68
N THR A 94 -28.88 -20.08 8.87
CA THR A 94 -28.84 -19.27 10.13
C THR A 94 -28.27 -19.91 11.42
N SER A 95 -27.54 -19.23 12.31
CA SER A 95 -27.12 -17.82 12.41
C SER A 95 -26.19 -17.60 13.62
N VAL A 96 -25.39 -16.53 13.58
CA VAL A 96 -25.15 -15.54 14.68
C VAL A 96 -24.70 -16.04 16.07
N GLU A 97 -23.49 -15.58 16.47
CA GLU A 97 -23.08 -14.92 17.76
C GLU A 97 -23.63 -15.43 19.12
N ALA A 98 -22.95 -15.31 20.28
CA ALA A 98 -21.69 -14.69 20.69
C ALA A 98 -21.01 -15.65 21.75
N LEU A 99 -20.24 -15.31 22.79
CA LEU A 99 -19.83 -14.09 23.52
C LEU A 99 -18.56 -14.52 24.31
N ASP A 100 -17.35 -13.96 24.15
CA ASP A 100 -16.83 -12.63 24.51
C ASP A 100 -16.55 -12.41 26.03
N ARG A 101 -15.36 -11.84 26.34
CA ARG A 101 -14.82 -11.44 27.68
C ARG A 101 -14.61 -12.59 28.71
N ALA A 102 -13.76 -12.48 29.76
CA ALA A 102 -13.01 -11.33 30.29
C ALA A 102 -11.63 -11.67 30.93
N ARG A 103 -10.64 -10.78 30.73
CA ARG A 103 -9.74 -10.10 31.71
C ARG A 103 -8.87 -10.85 32.77
N GLU A 104 -7.57 -10.47 32.77
CA GLU A 104 -6.71 -10.09 33.93
C GLU A 104 -6.23 -11.18 34.94
N GLU A 105 -5.08 -11.10 35.65
CA GLU A 105 -4.00 -10.08 35.76
C GLU A 105 -2.60 -10.68 36.15
N GLU A 106 -1.56 -9.82 36.37
CA GLU A 106 -0.14 -10.01 36.85
C GLU A 106 0.48 -11.42 37.10
N GLY A 107 1.78 -11.70 36.90
CA GLY A 107 2.92 -10.89 36.40
C GLY A 107 4.30 -11.24 37.06
N ARG A 108 5.40 -10.57 36.63
CA ARG A 108 6.77 -10.46 37.26
C ARG A 108 7.79 -11.61 36.99
N LYS A 109 9.15 -11.42 36.91
CA LYS A 109 10.05 -10.23 36.94
C LYS A 109 11.52 -10.49 36.44
N LYS A 110 11.98 -9.64 35.48
CA LYS A 110 13.29 -8.91 35.36
C LYS A 110 14.71 -9.56 35.42
N ARG A 111 15.51 -9.25 34.38
CA ARG A 111 16.90 -8.62 34.34
C ARG A 111 17.25 -8.25 32.87
N GLY A 112 18.26 -7.44 32.49
CA GLY A 112 19.21 -6.53 33.18
C GLY A 112 20.70 -6.93 33.04
N LYS A 113 21.68 -6.09 32.61
CA LYS A 113 21.70 -4.67 32.17
C LYS A 113 23.04 -4.32 31.41
N SER A 114 23.18 -3.11 30.84
CA SER A 114 24.31 -2.57 30.03
C SER A 114 25.40 -1.73 30.77
N PRO A 115 26.50 -1.33 30.10
CA PRO A 115 27.43 -0.24 30.49
C PRO A 115 27.48 0.96 29.50
N PHE A 116 28.31 1.99 29.81
CA PHE A 116 28.47 3.31 29.13
C PHE A 116 29.97 3.75 29.19
N LYS A 117 30.50 4.95 28.83
CA LYS A 117 30.03 6.35 28.55
C LYS A 117 31.20 7.18 27.93
N LEU A 118 31.06 8.48 27.61
CA LEU A 118 31.84 9.59 28.27
C LEU A 118 31.48 11.08 27.91
N PHE A 119 32.16 11.73 26.93
CA PHE A 119 32.38 13.20 26.78
C PHE A 119 32.40 13.68 25.30
N GLY A 120 32.37 14.98 24.92
CA GLY A 120 32.35 16.25 25.69
C GLY A 120 32.11 17.50 24.79
N ARG A 121 31.99 18.72 25.36
CA ARG A 121 31.53 19.95 24.63
C ARG A 121 32.14 21.27 25.15
N LYS A 122 32.48 22.21 24.24
CA LYS A 122 32.81 23.65 24.41
C LYS A 122 32.79 24.34 23.01
N GLU A 123 32.68 25.67 22.80
CA GLU A 123 32.15 26.81 23.58
C GLU A 123 31.80 27.97 22.58
N GLN A 124 31.39 29.16 23.06
CA GLN A 124 30.84 30.27 22.25
C GLN A 124 31.85 31.45 22.07
N PRO A 125 31.63 32.41 21.14
CA PRO A 125 31.13 33.74 21.56
C PRO A 125 30.22 34.49 20.53
N GLN A 126 30.03 35.80 20.69
CA GLN A 126 28.90 36.63 20.19
C GLN A 126 29.35 37.82 19.31
N SER A 127 28.44 38.54 18.62
CA SER A 127 27.98 39.90 19.08
C SER A 127 27.18 40.79 18.08
N LYS A 128 26.13 41.46 18.62
CA LYS A 128 25.76 42.90 18.50
C LYS A 128 25.25 43.54 17.17
N THR A 129 24.38 44.57 17.17
CA THR A 129 23.24 45.07 18.03
C THR A 129 22.67 46.38 17.44
N LEU A 130 21.35 46.64 17.54
CA LEU A 130 20.58 47.93 17.69
C LEU A 130 19.08 47.50 17.93
N ARG A 131 18.06 48.20 18.49
CA ARG A 131 17.67 49.62 18.76
C ARG A 131 17.12 50.40 17.54
N THR A 132 16.07 51.24 17.57
CA THR A 132 15.06 51.74 18.57
C THR A 132 13.93 52.43 17.76
N MET A 133 12.73 52.89 18.19
CA MET A 133 12.02 53.17 19.48
C MET A 133 10.49 53.33 19.12
N ASP A 134 9.46 53.52 19.97
CA ASP A 134 9.08 53.12 21.36
C ASP A 134 7.68 53.78 21.68
N VAL A 135 7.18 53.68 22.93
CA VAL A 135 5.94 54.24 23.54
C VAL A 135 4.61 53.51 23.20
N GLY A 136 3.81 53.02 24.16
CA GLY A 136 4.00 52.87 25.62
C GLY A 136 2.67 52.73 26.41
N VAL A 137 2.74 52.15 27.62
CA VAL A 137 1.69 51.91 28.68
C VAL A 137 1.34 50.43 28.94
N ASP A 138 1.40 50.02 30.21
CA ASP A 138 1.56 48.63 30.67
C ASP A 138 0.36 48.05 31.45
N PRO A 139 0.25 46.70 31.52
CA PRO A 139 -0.44 45.96 32.60
C PRO A 139 0.55 45.24 33.56
N PRO A 140 0.24 45.07 34.86
CA PRO A 140 1.22 44.63 35.87
C PRO A 140 1.43 43.11 36.00
N THR A 141 2.70 42.73 35.85
CA THR A 141 3.47 41.61 36.44
C THR A 141 2.76 40.60 37.37
N ILE A 142 2.94 39.29 37.07
CA ILE A 142 3.00 38.20 38.06
C ILE A 142 4.41 37.60 38.02
N SER A 143 5.02 37.36 39.18
CA SER A 143 6.42 36.93 39.30
C SER A 143 6.59 35.40 39.25
N VAL A 144 7.45 34.93 38.34
CA VAL A 144 7.91 33.54 38.29
C VAL A 144 9.38 33.48 38.74
N LEU A 145 9.68 32.65 39.73
CA LEU A 145 11.05 32.27 40.08
C LEU A 145 11.33 30.87 39.53
N ALA A 146 12.28 30.79 38.60
CA ALA A 146 12.63 29.56 37.88
C ALA A 146 13.83 28.84 38.51
N SER A 147 13.94 27.52 38.29
CA SER A 147 15.16 26.74 38.51
C SER A 147 15.28 25.54 37.57
N SER A 148 16.24 25.64 36.65
CA SER A 148 17.12 24.57 36.11
C SER A 148 16.60 23.12 35.97
N SER A 149 16.63 22.62 34.73
CA SER A 149 16.65 21.20 34.42
C SER A 149 18.02 20.56 34.72
N ASN A 150 18.05 19.42 35.43
CA ASN A 150 18.64 18.18 34.87
C ASN A 150 18.38 16.91 35.71
N MET A 151 18.51 15.77 35.05
CA MET A 151 18.30 14.42 35.59
C MET A 151 19.27 14.05 36.72
N LEU A 152 18.77 13.42 37.80
CA LEU A 152 19.55 12.41 38.55
C LEU A 152 18.68 11.40 39.33
N ILE A 153 19.21 10.18 39.40
CA ILE A 153 18.67 8.91 39.89
C ILE A 153 18.37 8.96 41.40
N PRO A 154 17.31 8.27 41.91
CA PRO A 154 17.03 8.21 43.35
C PRO A 154 18.07 7.40 44.15
N PRO A 155 18.45 7.84 45.36
CA PRO A 155 19.29 7.04 46.27
C PRO A 155 18.51 5.86 46.89
N ALA A 156 19.24 4.82 47.29
CA ALA A 156 18.65 3.61 47.86
C ALA A 156 18.27 3.75 49.35
N VAL A 157 17.23 3.05 49.77
CA VAL A 157 16.89 2.85 51.18
C VAL A 157 17.83 1.79 51.79
N PRO A 158 18.47 2.03 52.95
CA PRO A 158 19.32 1.03 53.60
C PRO A 158 18.53 -0.18 54.14
N ASP A 159 19.14 -1.37 54.07
CA ASP A 159 18.61 -2.59 54.67
C ASP A 159 18.45 -2.48 56.19
N ARG A 160 17.45 -3.18 56.74
CA ARG A 160 17.29 -3.37 58.19
C ARG A 160 16.93 -4.82 58.50
N PRO A 161 17.68 -5.52 59.37
CA PRO A 161 17.51 -6.96 59.56
C PRO A 161 16.31 -7.34 60.43
N THR A 162 15.83 -8.56 60.24
CA THR A 162 14.77 -9.21 61.04
C THR A 162 15.26 -9.62 62.42
N SER A 163 14.50 -9.30 63.49
CA SER A 163 14.07 -10.31 64.50
C SER A 163 13.07 -9.75 65.54
N LEU A 164 12.37 -10.68 66.20
CA LEU A 164 11.72 -10.61 67.52
C LEU A 164 10.45 -9.74 67.75
N ARG A 165 9.50 -10.38 68.48
CA ARG A 165 8.33 -9.80 69.18
C ARG A 165 8.69 -9.62 70.70
N PRO A 166 7.74 -9.38 71.64
CA PRO A 166 7.02 -8.12 71.88
C PRO A 166 7.05 -7.68 73.38
N ARG A 167 6.77 -6.41 73.73
CA ARG A 167 6.02 -6.08 74.98
C ARG A 167 5.57 -4.61 75.17
N GLU A 168 4.33 -4.49 75.64
CA GLU A 168 3.74 -3.56 76.63
C GLU A 168 4.56 -2.36 77.16
N ARG A 169 3.96 -1.15 77.12
CA ARG A 169 3.44 -0.43 78.32
C ARG A 169 2.67 0.87 78.00
N SER A 170 1.68 1.17 78.83
CA SER A 170 0.89 2.42 78.94
C SER A 170 1.15 3.06 80.33
N PRO A 171 0.55 4.21 80.75
CA PRO A 171 -0.45 5.08 80.09
C PRO A 171 -0.17 6.61 80.18
N ALA A 172 -1.13 7.42 79.66
CA ALA A 172 -1.68 8.71 80.16
C ALA A 172 -0.81 9.73 80.96
N PRO A 173 -0.99 11.07 80.80
CA PRO A 173 -2.30 11.72 80.73
C PRO A 173 -2.48 12.88 79.70
N GLN A 174 -3.66 13.49 79.73
CA GLN A 174 -4.18 14.49 78.79
C GLN A 174 -3.91 15.93 79.22
N LEU A 175 -3.97 16.87 78.26
CA LEU A 175 -4.50 18.22 78.49
C LEU A 175 -5.21 18.73 77.22
N THR A 176 -6.32 19.45 77.37
CA THR A 176 -7.29 19.68 76.30
C THR A 176 -7.54 21.15 76.00
N ARG A 177 -7.85 21.47 74.73
CA ARG A 177 -8.75 22.58 74.36
C ARG A 177 -9.50 22.23 73.07
N ARG A 178 -10.75 22.69 72.97
CA ARG A 178 -11.72 22.28 71.93
C ARG A 178 -11.69 23.23 70.72
N GLY A 179 -11.96 22.68 69.54
CA GLY A 179 -12.41 23.38 68.34
C GLY A 179 -13.35 22.44 67.57
N SER A 180 -14.56 22.89 67.25
CA SER A 180 -15.69 22.03 66.86
C SER A 180 -15.56 21.37 65.48
N ARG A 181 -15.67 20.04 65.43
CA ARG A 181 -16.34 19.30 64.34
C ARG A 181 -17.65 18.73 64.89
N ILE A 182 -18.71 18.76 64.08
CA ILE A 182 -19.93 17.97 64.32
C ILE A 182 -19.71 16.61 63.62
N PRO A 183 -20.04 15.47 64.24
CA PRO A 183 -20.01 14.18 63.56
C PRO A 183 -21.13 14.09 62.52
N LEU A 184 -20.81 13.56 61.33
CA LEU A 184 -21.82 12.93 60.50
C LEU A 184 -22.23 11.60 61.15
N PRO A 185 -23.51 11.17 61.03
CA PRO A 185 -23.92 9.81 61.41
C PRO A 185 -23.17 8.74 60.62
N ASP A 186 -23.23 7.50 61.11
CA ASP A 186 -22.45 6.37 60.59
C ASP A 186 -22.66 6.08 59.10
N LEU A 187 -21.60 5.52 58.50
CA LEU A 187 -21.65 4.88 57.19
C LEU A 187 -22.65 3.72 57.22
N LEU A 188 -23.57 3.67 56.25
CA LEU A 188 -24.33 2.45 55.99
C LEU A 188 -23.38 1.34 55.46
N PRO A 189 -23.63 0.05 55.74
CA PRO A 189 -22.72 -1.03 55.34
C PRO A 189 -22.61 -1.21 53.83
N ASP A 190 -21.44 -1.69 53.36
CA ASP A 190 -21.17 -2.07 51.95
C ASP A 190 -21.97 -3.31 51.46
N GLU A 191 -22.78 -3.92 52.33
CA GLU A 191 -23.53 -5.18 52.10
C GLU A 191 -24.68 -5.06 51.06
N ALA A 192 -24.84 -3.90 50.41
CA ALA A 192 -25.76 -3.68 49.29
C ALA A 192 -25.11 -3.90 47.90
N THR A 193 -23.97 -4.60 47.85
CA THR A 193 -23.18 -4.81 46.61
C THR A 193 -23.56 -6.11 45.88
N ASP A 194 -24.10 -7.12 46.59
CA ASP A 194 -24.23 -8.51 46.12
C ASP A 194 -25.63 -8.86 45.56
N LEU A 195 -26.37 -7.88 44.99
CA LEU A 195 -27.78 -8.06 44.57
C LEU A 195 -28.05 -7.86 43.06
N LEU A 196 -27.02 -7.67 42.24
CA LEU A 196 -27.15 -7.58 40.78
C LEU A 196 -26.21 -8.56 40.08
N ASP A 197 -26.72 -9.78 39.88
CA ASP A 197 -26.09 -10.82 39.04
C ASP A 197 -25.76 -10.25 37.64
N PRO A 198 -24.69 -10.71 36.96
CA PRO A 198 -24.27 -10.15 35.67
C PRO A 198 -25.36 -10.21 34.59
N THR A 199 -26.21 -11.24 34.64
CA THR A 199 -27.39 -11.39 33.75
C THR A 199 -28.50 -10.38 34.03
N THR A 200 -28.56 -9.80 35.22
CA THR A 200 -29.53 -8.75 35.60
C THR A 200 -29.03 -7.36 35.24
N ILE A 201 -27.71 -7.13 35.23
CA ILE A 201 -27.11 -5.85 34.80
C ILE A 201 -27.56 -5.49 33.38
N ASP A 202 -27.59 -6.47 32.47
CA ASP A 202 -28.01 -6.26 31.08
C ASP A 202 -29.48 -5.86 30.95
N LEU A 203 -30.33 -6.20 31.93
CA LEU A 203 -31.75 -5.83 31.99
C LEU A 203 -32.01 -4.46 32.62
N VAL A 204 -31.00 -3.80 33.22
CA VAL A 204 -31.14 -2.46 33.81
C VAL A 204 -30.81 -1.38 32.77
N ASP A 205 -31.81 -0.59 32.38
CA ASP A 205 -31.68 0.56 31.47
C ASP A 205 -31.95 1.92 32.17
N GLU A 206 -31.98 1.94 33.51
CA GLU A 206 -32.05 3.17 34.31
C GLU A 206 -30.64 3.64 34.73
N TYR A 207 -30.29 4.86 34.33
CA TYR A 207 -28.98 5.47 34.60
C TYR A 207 -29.09 6.73 35.47
N PHE A 208 -28.05 6.98 36.27
CA PHE A 208 -28.02 8.03 37.28
C PHE A 208 -26.84 8.99 37.15
N TYR A 209 -27.07 10.27 37.48
CA TYR A 209 -26.02 11.18 37.94
C TYR A 209 -26.55 12.13 39.04
N GLY A 210 -25.65 12.57 39.93
CA GLY A 210 -25.95 13.50 41.02
C GLY A 210 -25.36 14.89 40.79
N VAL A 211 -25.99 15.89 41.40
CA VAL A 211 -25.49 17.27 41.54
C VAL A 211 -25.56 17.66 43.01
N ARG A 212 -24.41 17.86 43.64
CA ARG A 212 -24.26 18.26 45.04
C ARG A 212 -24.06 19.78 45.11
N ILE A 213 -25.05 20.51 45.61
CA ILE A 213 -25.00 21.97 45.80
C ILE A 213 -24.37 22.25 47.17
N PHE A 214 -23.34 23.10 47.20
CA PHE A 214 -22.55 23.34 48.42
C PHE A 214 -23.27 24.28 49.42
N PRO A 215 -23.06 24.10 50.74
CA PRO A 215 -23.71 24.89 51.79
C PRO A 215 -23.28 26.37 51.76
N GLY A 216 -24.01 27.18 50.99
CA GLY A 216 -23.74 28.61 50.77
C GLY A 216 -24.18 29.10 49.40
N GLN A 217 -24.24 28.21 48.41
CA GLN A 217 -24.90 28.47 47.14
C GLN A 217 -26.42 28.44 47.36
N ASP A 218 -27.16 29.46 46.92
CA ASP A 218 -28.63 29.47 47.00
C ASP A 218 -29.22 28.47 45.98
N PRO A 219 -29.94 27.40 46.41
CA PRO A 219 -30.59 26.47 45.49
C PRO A 219 -31.64 27.13 44.59
N SER A 220 -32.20 28.28 44.99
CA SER A 220 -33.16 29.06 44.19
C SER A 220 -32.56 29.56 42.89
N HIS A 221 -31.23 29.75 42.85
CA HIS A 221 -30.46 30.18 41.70
C HIS A 221 -29.80 29.02 40.93
N VAL A 222 -30.12 27.75 41.26
CA VAL A 222 -29.57 26.55 40.60
C VAL A 222 -30.69 25.76 39.91
N TYR A 223 -30.45 25.36 38.67
CA TYR A 223 -31.31 24.49 37.88
C TYR A 223 -30.52 23.26 37.43
N CYS A 224 -31.04 22.06 37.70
CA CYS A 224 -30.40 20.79 37.36
C CYS A 224 -31.26 19.98 36.39
N GLY A 225 -30.63 19.27 35.44
CA GLY A 225 -31.33 18.32 34.56
C GLY A 225 -30.70 18.16 33.19
N TRP A 226 -31.53 17.87 32.20
CA TRP A 226 -31.09 17.43 30.88
C TRP A 226 -31.39 18.46 29.79
N VAL A 227 -30.49 18.58 28.80
CA VAL A 227 -30.59 19.55 27.70
C VAL A 227 -30.38 18.84 26.36
N ILE A 228 -31.12 19.23 25.32
CA ILE A 228 -30.96 18.66 23.96
C ILE A 228 -29.82 19.34 23.19
N SER A 229 -29.23 18.65 22.22
CA SER A 229 -28.20 19.16 21.29
C SER A 229 -28.51 20.53 20.67
N ASN A 230 -29.79 20.81 20.39
CA ASN A 230 -30.25 22.05 19.77
C ASN A 230 -30.43 23.25 20.73
N PHE A 231 -30.00 23.17 21.99
CA PHE A 231 -30.10 24.29 22.92
C PHE A 231 -29.06 25.39 22.62
N ARG A 232 -29.54 26.56 22.20
CA ARG A 232 -28.70 27.74 21.84
C ARG A 232 -29.11 29.04 22.54
N CYS A 233 -29.81 28.96 23.67
CA CYS A 233 -30.32 30.14 24.37
C CYS A 233 -29.31 30.59 25.44
N TYR A 234 -28.73 31.78 25.27
CA TYR A 234 -27.82 32.41 26.23
C TYR A 234 -28.44 33.71 26.76
N GLU A 235 -28.78 33.74 28.05
CA GLU A 235 -29.30 34.91 28.78
C GLU A 235 -28.68 34.99 30.17
N LYS A 236 -28.65 36.19 30.76
CA LYS A 236 -28.10 36.40 32.12
C LYS A 236 -28.98 35.86 33.25
N SER A 237 -30.28 35.63 33.00
CA SER A 237 -31.20 35.05 33.97
C SER A 237 -32.05 33.96 33.31
N PHE A 238 -32.14 32.80 33.94
CA PHE A 238 -32.91 31.66 33.44
C PHE A 238 -34.18 31.46 34.27
N ASP A 239 -35.32 31.30 33.58
CA ASP A 239 -36.63 31.01 34.15
C ASP A 239 -37.26 29.85 33.39
N GLU A 240 -37.95 28.95 34.10
CA GLU A 240 -38.77 27.88 33.48
C GLU A 240 -39.79 28.43 32.45
N LYS A 241 -40.26 29.67 32.62
CA LYS A 241 -41.19 30.33 31.68
C LYS A 241 -40.56 30.67 30.32
N LYS A 242 -39.22 30.71 30.22
CA LYS A 242 -38.48 30.96 28.97
C LYS A 242 -38.18 29.66 28.20
N VAL A 243 -38.47 28.49 28.78
CA VAL A 243 -38.24 27.19 28.13
C VAL A 243 -39.13 27.07 26.89
N ARG A 244 -38.49 26.92 25.72
CA ARG A 244 -39.22 26.68 24.47
C ARG A 244 -39.82 25.27 24.50
N ARG A 245 -41.12 25.20 24.27
CA ARG A 245 -41.94 23.99 24.30
C ARG A 245 -42.89 23.99 23.11
N THR A 246 -42.98 22.84 22.43
CA THR A 246 -43.81 22.63 21.24
C THR A 246 -44.57 21.33 21.38
N THR A 247 -45.89 21.41 21.49
CA THR A 247 -46.78 20.24 21.47
C THR A 247 -47.17 19.89 20.04
N LEU A 248 -46.82 18.69 19.59
CA LEU A 248 -47.30 18.10 18.34
C LEU A 248 -48.62 17.37 18.61
N GLN A 249 -49.62 17.64 17.79
CA GLN A 249 -50.92 16.96 17.80
C GLN A 249 -51.16 16.41 16.40
N ILE A 250 -51.20 15.08 16.27
CA ILE A 250 -51.51 14.42 15.00
C ILE A 250 -53.00 14.07 15.02
N TRP A 251 -53.75 14.70 14.14
CA TRP A 251 -55.18 14.50 13.97
C TRP A 251 -55.42 13.54 12.80
N GLY A 252 -56.26 12.52 13.01
CA GLY A 252 -56.70 11.61 11.94
C GLY A 252 -57.74 12.26 11.03
N GLU A 253 -58.04 11.61 9.90
CA GLU A 253 -59.02 12.11 8.91
C GLU A 253 -60.43 12.28 9.51
N ASP A 254 -60.79 11.47 10.52
CA ASP A 254 -62.03 11.58 11.30
C ASP A 254 -62.09 12.81 12.24
N GLY A 255 -61.06 13.66 12.26
CA GLY A 255 -60.97 14.81 13.17
C GLY A 255 -60.74 14.43 14.65
N GLN A 256 -60.33 13.19 14.93
CA GLN A 256 -59.94 12.72 16.26
C GLN A 256 -58.42 12.84 16.46
N LEU A 257 -57.98 13.11 17.69
CA LEU A 257 -56.56 13.16 18.04
C LEU A 257 -55.99 11.73 18.09
N ALA A 258 -55.11 11.40 17.15
CA ALA A 258 -54.47 10.09 17.06
C ALA A 258 -53.21 10.00 17.93
N GLU A 259 -52.33 11.00 17.85
CA GLU A 259 -51.12 11.06 18.67
C GLU A 259 -50.87 12.45 19.28
N TYR A 260 -50.22 12.45 20.44
CA TYR A 260 -49.86 13.65 21.21
C TYR A 260 -48.41 13.52 21.71
N CYS A 261 -47.57 14.50 21.41
CA CYS A 261 -46.17 14.57 21.84
C CYS A 261 -45.84 15.98 22.34
N ASP A 262 -45.09 16.11 23.44
CA ASP A 262 -44.61 17.39 23.97
C ASP A 262 -43.07 17.44 23.88
N ARG A 263 -42.53 18.32 23.02
CA ARG A 263 -41.09 18.47 22.82
C ARG A 263 -40.60 19.75 23.51
N GLN A 264 -39.61 19.63 24.40
CA GLN A 264 -39.03 20.75 25.14
C GLN A 264 -37.52 20.86 24.88
N ASN A 265 -37.00 22.09 24.82
CA ASN A 265 -35.57 22.32 24.55
C ASN A 265 -34.65 22.03 25.76
N CYS A 266 -35.20 22.00 26.97
CA CYS A 266 -34.48 21.59 28.17
C CYS A 266 -35.45 21.10 29.26
N TYR A 267 -35.03 20.04 29.96
CA TYR A 267 -35.75 19.33 30.99
C TYR A 267 -35.03 19.59 32.32
N MET A 268 -35.13 20.84 32.79
CA MET A 268 -34.40 21.40 33.92
C MET A 268 -35.36 21.78 35.04
N LEU A 269 -35.00 21.49 36.30
CA LEU A 269 -35.80 21.83 37.47
C LEU A 269 -35.02 22.75 38.43
N ASN A 270 -35.69 23.77 38.96
CA ASN A 270 -35.14 24.66 39.98
C ASN A 270 -34.93 23.92 41.31
N ALA A 271 -33.71 23.92 41.83
CA ALA A 271 -33.37 23.19 43.05
C ALA A 271 -34.06 23.77 44.29
N GLY A 272 -34.26 25.09 44.38
CA GLY A 272 -35.04 25.74 45.43
C GLY A 272 -36.51 25.30 45.45
N LYS A 273 -37.14 25.10 44.28
CA LYS A 273 -38.49 24.49 44.20
C LYS A 273 -38.47 23.05 44.69
N LEU A 274 -37.51 22.23 44.25
CA LEU A 274 -37.40 20.84 44.70
C LEU A 274 -37.18 20.74 46.22
N TYR A 275 -36.34 21.61 46.79
CA TYR A 275 -36.14 21.73 48.23
C TYR A 275 -37.45 22.09 48.95
N SER A 276 -38.22 23.04 48.42
CA SER A 276 -39.51 23.43 48.99
C SER A 276 -40.58 22.33 48.87
N ASP A 277 -40.62 21.57 47.77
CA ASP A 277 -41.56 20.46 47.56
C ASP A 277 -41.25 19.27 48.47
N VAL A 278 -39.97 19.02 48.77
CA VAL A 278 -39.52 17.91 49.61
C VAL A 278 -39.57 18.23 51.11
N ASN A 279 -39.31 19.48 51.50
CA ASN A 279 -39.29 19.89 52.91
C ASN A 279 -40.61 20.50 53.41
N GLN A 280 -41.64 20.58 52.55
CA GLN A 280 -43.01 20.96 52.94
C GLN A 280 -43.62 20.05 54.03
N SER A 281 -43.12 18.82 54.22
CA SER A 281 -43.52 17.91 55.30
C SER A 281 -42.89 18.21 56.66
N GLU A 282 -41.82 19.02 56.72
CA GLU A 282 -41.01 19.25 57.92
C GLU A 282 -41.03 20.73 58.31
N GLN A 283 -42.15 21.19 58.88
CA GLN A 283 -42.30 22.56 59.38
C GLN A 283 -41.43 22.83 60.62
N SER A 284 -40.15 23.14 60.41
CA SER A 284 -39.28 23.76 61.41
C SER A 284 -38.35 24.77 60.74
N GLY A 285 -38.27 25.98 61.29
CA GLY A 285 -37.55 27.12 60.69
C GLY A 285 -36.03 27.01 60.76
N GLY A 286 -35.44 26.16 59.90
CA GLY A 286 -33.99 26.04 59.69
C GLY A 286 -33.47 27.03 58.64
N ARG A 287 -32.23 27.53 58.82
CA ARG A 287 -31.56 28.40 57.83
C ARG A 287 -31.05 27.57 56.64
N SER A 288 -31.09 28.17 55.45
CA SER A 288 -30.74 27.61 54.13
C SER A 288 -29.24 27.30 53.90
N ASN A 289 -28.53 26.84 54.93
CA ASN A 289 -27.09 26.60 54.91
C ASN A 289 -26.73 25.11 55.07
N GLN A 290 -27.69 24.21 54.89
CA GLN A 290 -27.43 22.79 54.64
C GLN A 290 -27.46 22.59 53.12
N GLY A 291 -26.36 22.11 52.54
CA GLY A 291 -26.25 21.87 51.11
C GLY A 291 -27.18 20.75 50.65
N MET A 292 -27.57 20.78 49.37
CA MET A 292 -28.63 19.96 48.80
C MET A 292 -28.07 19.00 47.74
N PHE A 293 -28.60 17.77 47.67
CA PHE A 293 -28.24 16.79 46.65
C PHE A 293 -29.41 16.52 45.70
N VAL A 294 -29.25 16.90 44.43
CA VAL A 294 -30.24 16.63 43.37
C VAL A 294 -29.75 15.44 42.53
N GLY A 295 -30.46 14.32 42.60
CA GLY A 295 -30.20 13.13 41.81
C GLY A 295 -31.12 13.06 40.59
N CYS A 296 -30.53 12.89 39.41
CA CYS A 296 -31.24 12.84 38.12
C CYS A 296 -31.16 11.42 37.53
N HIS A 297 -32.32 10.86 37.17
CA HIS A 297 -32.47 9.50 36.67
C HIS A 297 -33.05 9.53 35.24
N ILE A 298 -32.58 8.61 34.40
CA ILE A 298 -33.10 8.40 33.04
C ILE A 298 -33.30 6.90 32.78
N ASP A 299 -34.54 6.52 32.53
CA ASP A 299 -34.90 5.20 31.99
C ASP A 299 -34.87 5.28 30.46
N VAL A 300 -33.94 4.56 29.84
CA VAL A 300 -33.74 4.52 28.38
C VAL A 300 -34.76 3.61 27.68
N ALA A 301 -35.34 2.63 28.38
CA ALA A 301 -36.34 1.71 27.83
C ALA A 301 -37.74 2.34 27.76
N THR A 302 -38.16 3.10 28.78
CA THR A 302 -39.45 3.83 28.75
C THR A 302 -39.34 5.28 28.26
N GLY A 303 -38.12 5.81 28.18
CA GLY A 303 -37.85 7.19 27.77
C GLY A 303 -38.30 8.22 28.82
N VAL A 304 -38.25 7.88 30.11
CA VAL A 304 -38.75 8.74 31.20
C VAL A 304 -37.60 9.29 32.03
N LEU A 305 -37.59 10.62 32.19
CA LEU A 305 -36.76 11.33 33.14
C LEU A 305 -37.47 11.44 34.49
N THR A 306 -36.76 11.14 35.57
CA THR A 306 -37.25 11.40 36.94
C THR A 306 -36.17 12.06 37.80
N PHE A 307 -36.61 12.75 38.86
CA PHE A 307 -35.74 13.53 39.73
C PHE A 307 -35.96 13.17 41.19
N THR A 308 -34.87 13.15 41.94
CA THR A 308 -34.80 12.97 43.40
C THR A 308 -34.10 14.16 44.03
N ALA A 309 -34.53 14.56 45.22
CA ALA A 309 -33.89 15.60 46.01
C ALA A 309 -33.68 15.07 47.43
N ASP A 310 -32.43 15.11 47.91
CA ASP A 310 -31.98 14.53 49.17
C ASP A 310 -32.47 13.08 49.35
N GLN A 311 -32.30 12.30 48.27
CA GLN A 311 -32.74 10.89 48.09
C GLN A 311 -34.27 10.65 48.10
N LYS A 312 -35.10 11.65 48.41
CA LYS A 312 -36.56 11.57 48.33
C LYS A 312 -37.03 11.76 46.85
N PRO A 313 -37.97 10.96 46.31
CA PRO A 313 -38.45 11.09 44.94
C PRO A 313 -39.37 12.30 44.76
N THR A 314 -39.27 12.97 43.61
CA THR A 314 -40.08 14.16 43.30
C THR A 314 -41.25 13.84 42.36
N ARG A 315 -42.22 14.75 42.28
CA ARG A 315 -43.41 14.63 41.42
C ARG A 315 -43.15 14.86 39.93
N TYR A 316 -41.97 15.33 39.55
CA TYR A 316 -41.67 15.77 38.19
C TYR A 316 -41.17 14.59 37.35
N LYS A 317 -41.93 14.26 36.30
CA LYS A 317 -41.56 13.26 35.29
C LYS A 317 -41.74 13.86 33.90
N PHE A 318 -40.77 13.63 33.02
CA PHE A 318 -40.85 14.03 31.60
C PHE A 318 -40.72 12.78 30.74
N LYS A 319 -41.58 12.64 29.71
CA LYS A 319 -41.47 11.57 28.72
C LYS A 319 -40.82 12.12 27.45
N LEU A 320 -39.89 11.35 26.90
CA LEU A 320 -39.09 11.69 25.73
C LEU A 320 -39.49 10.85 24.52
N GLU A 321 -38.95 11.25 23.37
CA GLU A 321 -39.07 10.53 22.09
C GLU A 321 -37.82 9.66 21.85
N PRO A 322 -37.96 8.41 21.38
CA PRO A 322 -36.82 7.55 21.04
C PRO A 322 -35.82 8.22 20.09
N GLY A 323 -34.52 8.01 20.33
CA GLY A 323 -33.44 8.62 19.54
C GLY A 323 -33.08 10.06 19.93
N THR A 324 -33.81 10.70 20.84
CA THR A 324 -33.42 12.01 21.41
C THR A 324 -32.09 11.90 22.15
N LYS A 325 -31.11 12.74 21.79
CA LYS A 325 -29.85 12.86 22.56
C LYS A 325 -29.97 13.93 23.63
N LEU A 326 -29.53 13.58 24.84
CA LEU A 326 -29.50 14.44 26.00
C LEU A 326 -28.08 14.63 26.53
N PHE A 327 -27.82 15.82 27.05
CA PHE A 327 -26.60 16.16 27.77
C PHE A 327 -26.97 16.54 29.22
N PRO A 328 -26.26 16.01 30.24
CA PRO A 328 -26.47 16.42 31.62
C PRO A 328 -25.94 17.85 31.80
N ALA A 329 -26.77 18.74 32.35
CA ALA A 329 -26.46 20.16 32.49
C ALA A 329 -26.85 20.70 33.87
N VAL A 330 -26.21 21.82 34.22
CA VAL A 330 -26.56 22.65 35.38
C VAL A 330 -26.50 24.11 34.93
N PHE A 331 -27.59 24.85 35.10
CA PHE A 331 -27.58 26.31 34.95
C PHE A 331 -27.60 26.94 36.33
N PHE A 332 -26.72 27.90 36.61
CA PHE A 332 -26.59 28.48 37.93
C PHE A 332 -26.14 29.94 37.87
N GLU A 333 -26.55 30.73 38.86
CA GLU A 333 -25.98 32.04 39.16
C GLU A 333 -25.14 31.91 40.44
N ALA A 334 -23.85 32.23 40.37
CA ALA A 334 -22.90 31.96 41.45
C ALA A 334 -23.07 32.95 42.63
N THR A 335 -23.54 32.45 43.77
CA THR A 335 -23.62 33.23 45.03
C THR A 335 -22.43 33.00 45.95
N THR A 336 -21.63 31.95 45.71
CA THR A 336 -20.41 31.58 46.44
C THR A 336 -19.27 31.18 45.49
N THR A 337 -18.06 31.04 46.02
CA THR A 337 -16.88 30.56 45.27
C THR A 337 -16.94 29.07 44.96
N GLU A 338 -17.60 28.29 45.82
CA GLU A 338 -17.92 26.88 45.61
C GLU A 338 -19.44 26.78 45.44
N CYS A 339 -19.90 26.45 44.23
CA CYS A 339 -21.35 26.44 43.90
C CYS A 339 -21.94 25.03 43.98
N PHE A 340 -21.40 24.10 43.19
CA PHE A 340 -21.82 22.70 43.14
C PHE A 340 -20.71 21.78 42.64
N GLN A 341 -20.93 20.47 42.79
CA GLN A 341 -20.11 19.38 42.25
C GLN A 341 -21.03 18.40 41.49
N ILE A 342 -20.63 17.96 40.30
CA ILE A 342 -21.30 16.87 39.57
C ILE A 342 -20.70 15.54 40.04
N GLU A 343 -21.56 14.59 40.41
CA GLU A 343 -21.17 13.29 40.95
C GLU A 343 -21.70 12.16 40.06
N LEU A 344 -20.79 11.51 39.35
CA LEU A 344 -21.06 10.31 38.55
C LEU A 344 -21.14 9.09 39.48
N GLY A 345 -22.17 9.04 40.32
CA GLY A 345 -22.44 7.92 41.21
C GLY A 345 -23.36 6.86 40.59
N ARG A 346 -23.86 5.96 41.43
CA ARG A 346 -25.03 5.09 41.17
C ARG A 346 -25.94 5.10 42.40
N THR A 347 -27.18 4.65 42.26
CA THR A 347 -28.02 4.21 43.39
C THR A 347 -28.01 2.68 43.49
N PRO A 348 -28.68 2.06 44.49
CA PRO A 348 -28.81 0.60 44.54
C PRO A 348 -29.56 -0.02 43.36
N THR A 349 -30.39 0.75 42.64
CA THR A 349 -31.25 0.27 41.55
C THR A 349 -30.83 0.72 40.15
N THR A 350 -29.81 1.58 40.04
CA THR A 350 -29.42 2.24 38.78
C THR A 350 -27.96 2.01 38.41
N LEU A 351 -27.64 2.19 37.13
CA LEU A 351 -26.27 2.18 36.63
C LEU A 351 -25.68 3.61 36.62
N PRO A 352 -24.34 3.75 36.78
CA PRO A 352 -23.69 5.03 36.62
C PRO A 352 -23.75 5.49 35.16
N LEU A 353 -23.87 6.80 34.92
CA LEU A 353 -23.93 7.38 33.57
C LEU A 353 -22.73 7.00 32.67
N SER A 354 -21.58 6.61 33.24
CA SER A 354 -20.43 6.10 32.49
C SER A 354 -20.73 4.82 31.69
N ALA A 355 -21.68 3.99 32.14
CA ALA A 355 -22.08 2.76 31.48
C ALA A 355 -22.92 3.00 30.21
N ALA A 356 -23.63 4.13 30.11
CA ALA A 356 -24.42 4.47 28.91
C ALA A 356 -23.57 5.04 27.75
N ILE A 357 -22.47 5.75 28.08
CA ILE A 357 -21.71 6.55 27.11
C ILE A 357 -20.70 5.70 26.32
N LEU A 358 -20.09 4.70 26.96
CA LEU A 358 -19.00 3.91 26.38
C LEU A 358 -19.50 2.59 25.77
N LYS A 359 -19.91 2.62 24.49
CA LYS A 359 -20.33 1.43 23.72
C LYS A 359 -19.34 0.25 23.73
N SER A 360 -18.06 0.49 23.99
CA SER A 360 -17.00 -0.53 24.05
C SER A 360 -16.87 -1.22 25.42
N SER A 361 -17.38 -0.61 26.49
CA SER A 361 -17.51 -1.27 27.80
C SER A 361 -18.86 -1.97 27.89
N ALA A 362 -18.89 -3.18 28.45
CA ALA A 362 -20.13 -3.75 28.96
C ALA A 362 -20.70 -2.84 30.07
N LYS A 363 -22.01 -2.95 30.33
CA LYS A 363 -22.66 -2.27 31.46
C LYS A 363 -21.94 -2.61 32.76
N HIS A 364 -21.67 -1.60 33.59
CA HIS A 364 -20.79 -1.73 34.74
C HIS A 364 -21.31 -0.94 35.96
N LEU A 365 -21.28 -1.54 37.15
CA LEU A 365 -21.72 -0.87 38.38
C LEU A 365 -20.71 0.16 38.90
N ASN A 366 -19.41 -0.09 38.71
CA ASN A 366 -18.36 0.76 39.27
C ASN A 366 -18.20 2.02 38.40
N PRO A 367 -18.52 3.23 38.91
CA PRO A 367 -18.50 4.44 38.11
C PRO A 367 -17.10 4.76 37.60
N GLN A 368 -17.00 5.13 36.34
CA GLN A 368 -15.75 5.52 35.70
C GLN A 368 -15.81 6.99 35.26
N CYS A 369 -14.65 7.67 35.23
CA CYS A 369 -14.54 9.03 34.69
C CYS A 369 -13.61 9.00 33.46
N PRO A 370 -14.15 8.81 32.24
CA PRO A 370 -13.33 8.72 31.03
C PRO A 370 -12.70 10.09 30.69
N PRO A 371 -11.43 10.18 30.26
CA PRO A 371 -10.76 11.46 29.95
C PRO A 371 -11.35 12.22 28.75
N ARG A 372 -12.29 11.59 28.02
CA ARG A 372 -13.12 12.22 26.98
C ARG A 372 -14.20 13.12 27.59
N LEU A 373 -14.69 12.82 28.79
CA LEU A 373 -15.70 13.62 29.47
C LEU A 373 -15.06 14.94 29.95
N ARG A 374 -15.63 16.06 29.52
CA ARG A 374 -15.21 17.40 29.93
C ARG A 374 -16.42 18.28 30.15
N VAL A 375 -16.39 19.09 31.21
CA VAL A 375 -17.40 20.12 31.43
C VAL A 375 -17.20 21.20 30.37
N GLN A 376 -18.22 21.44 29.56
CA GLN A 376 -18.27 22.52 28.58
C GLN A 376 -19.11 23.68 29.13
N CYS A 377 -18.73 24.92 28.83
CA CYS A 377 -19.49 26.12 29.17
C CYS A 377 -20.05 26.73 27.88
N LEU A 378 -21.35 27.07 27.88
CA LEU A 378 -22.00 27.70 26.73
C LEU A 378 -21.38 29.10 26.47
N GLN A 379 -20.79 29.27 25.30
CA GLN A 379 -20.22 30.55 24.86
C GLN A 379 -21.33 31.46 24.31
N ALA A 380 -21.23 32.77 24.57
CA ALA A 380 -22.21 33.75 24.11
C ALA A 380 -22.12 34.03 22.59
N TYR A 381 -20.94 33.83 22.01
CA TYR A 381 -20.64 34.05 20.60
C TYR A 381 -19.66 32.95 20.13
N GLN A 382 -19.78 32.57 18.86
CA GLN A 382 -18.85 31.66 18.18
C GLN A 382 -18.55 32.26 16.80
N TRP A 383 -17.31 32.11 16.32
CA TRP A 383 -16.99 32.41 14.93
C TRP A 383 -17.60 31.36 14.00
N ALA A 384 -17.99 31.79 12.80
CA ALA A 384 -18.55 30.93 11.76
C ALA A 384 -18.11 31.48 10.40
N ARG A 385 -17.74 30.57 9.49
CA ARG A 385 -17.21 30.90 8.18
C ARG A 385 -18.28 31.51 7.27
N VAL A 386 -17.96 32.60 6.57
CA VAL A 386 -18.82 33.16 5.51
C VAL A 386 -18.60 32.38 4.21
N ALA A 387 -19.69 31.97 3.56
CA ALA A 387 -19.61 31.25 2.29
C ALA A 387 -19.13 32.17 1.14
N ASN A 388 -18.20 31.68 0.33
CA ASN A 388 -17.58 32.45 -0.77
C ASN A 388 -18.59 32.81 -1.88
N VAL A 389 -19.59 31.95 -2.10
CA VAL A 389 -20.67 32.15 -3.07
C VAL A 389 -21.99 31.98 -2.35
N SER A 390 -22.91 32.92 -2.56
CA SER A 390 -24.28 32.87 -2.07
C SER A 390 -25.26 32.67 -3.22
N LEU A 391 -26.38 32.01 -2.94
CA LEU A 391 -27.51 31.94 -3.86
C LEU A 391 -28.02 33.36 -4.16
N LYS A 392 -28.36 33.63 -5.43
CA LYS A 392 -28.84 34.94 -5.91
C LYS A 392 -30.35 34.86 -6.21
N PRO A 393 -31.24 35.07 -5.22
CA PRO A 393 -32.68 35.04 -5.45
C PRO A 393 -33.16 36.30 -6.20
N HIS A 394 -33.65 36.11 -7.42
CA HIS A 394 -34.28 37.14 -8.21
C HIS A 394 -35.77 37.25 -7.85
N ALA A 395 -36.11 38.23 -7.01
CA ALA A 395 -37.48 38.53 -6.60
C ALA A 395 -38.13 39.56 -7.54
N LEU A 396 -39.20 39.18 -8.23
CA LEU A 396 -39.92 40.00 -9.21
C LEU A 396 -41.42 40.08 -8.89
N LYS A 397 -41.96 41.30 -8.77
CA LYS A 397 -43.40 41.51 -8.58
C LYS A 397 -44.14 41.36 -9.92
N LEU A 398 -44.95 40.31 -10.05
CA LEU A 398 -45.69 40.00 -11.28
C LEU A 398 -46.91 40.90 -11.47
N SER A 399 -47.62 41.23 -10.40
CA SER A 399 -48.75 42.19 -10.35
C SER A 399 -49.23 42.32 -8.89
N ASP A 400 -50.14 43.27 -8.62
CA ASP A 400 -50.80 43.34 -7.30
C ASP A 400 -51.70 42.13 -6.99
N ILE A 401 -52.18 41.42 -8.03
CA ILE A 401 -53.05 40.25 -7.87
C ILE A 401 -52.23 38.95 -7.72
N ARG A 402 -51.12 38.81 -8.47
CA ARG A 402 -50.24 37.61 -8.41
C ARG A 402 -49.10 37.72 -7.41
N GLY A 403 -48.88 38.90 -6.81
CA GLY A 403 -47.82 39.13 -5.84
C GLY A 403 -46.42 39.03 -6.43
N TRP A 404 -45.52 38.41 -5.68
CA TRP A 404 -44.10 38.26 -6.01
C TRP A 404 -43.77 36.82 -6.42
N SER A 405 -42.92 36.70 -7.44
CA SER A 405 -42.22 35.46 -7.80
C SER A 405 -40.77 35.56 -7.34
N MET A 406 -40.16 34.42 -6.98
CA MET A 406 -38.74 34.30 -6.68
C MET A 406 -38.15 33.20 -7.55
N LEU A 407 -37.06 33.51 -8.23
CA LEU A 407 -36.29 32.59 -9.07
C LEU A 407 -34.85 32.48 -8.54
N VAL A 408 -34.22 31.32 -8.73
CA VAL A 408 -32.83 31.04 -8.39
C VAL A 408 -32.29 30.14 -9.50
N ASP A 409 -31.40 30.67 -10.34
CA ASP A 409 -30.95 29.99 -11.55
C ASP A 409 -29.70 29.12 -11.30
N ASP A 410 -28.75 29.62 -10.48
CA ASP A 410 -27.49 28.94 -10.15
C ASP A 410 -27.62 28.08 -8.86
N PRO A 411 -27.43 26.74 -8.90
CA PRO A 411 -27.36 25.91 -7.70
C PRO A 411 -25.97 25.94 -7.06
N VAL A 412 -25.88 26.42 -5.81
CA VAL A 412 -24.64 26.40 -5.01
C VAL A 412 -24.61 25.14 -4.15
N SER A 413 -23.58 24.31 -4.31
CA SER A 413 -23.31 23.15 -3.45
C SER A 413 -22.26 23.49 -2.38
N MET A 414 -22.33 22.79 -1.23
CA MET A 414 -21.31 22.84 -0.18
C MET A 414 -21.13 21.45 0.42
N LEU A 415 -19.91 21.13 0.87
CA LEU A 415 -19.60 19.90 1.59
C LEU A 415 -19.58 20.19 3.10
N ALA A 416 -20.41 19.47 3.87
CA ALA A 416 -20.59 19.71 5.30
C ALA A 416 -20.26 18.44 6.12
N LEU A 417 -19.51 18.61 7.20
CA LEU A 417 -19.15 17.54 8.12
C LEU A 417 -20.15 17.46 9.26
N HIS A 418 -20.83 16.31 9.39
CA HIS A 418 -21.66 16.02 10.55
C HIS A 418 -20.82 15.44 11.69
N ILE A 419 -20.83 16.09 12.86
CA ILE A 419 -20.26 15.56 14.11
C ILE A 419 -21.37 14.77 14.82
N PRO A 420 -21.33 13.42 14.84
CA PRO A 420 -22.45 12.63 15.36
C PRO A 420 -22.64 12.79 16.87
N GLU A 421 -21.57 13.10 17.62
CA GLU A 421 -21.61 13.26 19.07
C GLU A 421 -22.38 14.53 19.48
N GLU A 422 -22.08 15.66 18.86
CA GLU A 422 -22.75 16.95 19.10
C GLU A 422 -24.10 17.08 18.36
N GLN A 423 -24.37 16.22 17.36
CA GLN A 423 -25.41 16.42 16.34
C GLN A 423 -25.30 17.77 15.60
N ARG A 424 -24.08 18.27 15.43
CA ARG A 424 -23.77 19.54 14.77
C ARG A 424 -23.21 19.30 13.37
N CYS A 425 -23.38 20.26 12.47
CA CYS A 425 -22.72 20.28 11.17
C CYS A 425 -21.75 21.48 11.08
N LEU A 426 -20.67 21.30 10.34
CA LEU A 426 -19.63 22.29 10.01
C LEU A 426 -19.46 22.37 8.49
N ASP A 427 -19.05 23.53 7.96
CA ASP A 427 -18.46 23.60 6.61
C ASP A 427 -17.09 22.89 6.65
N VAL A 428 -16.76 22.05 5.65
CA VAL A 428 -15.41 21.46 5.52
C VAL A 428 -14.33 22.54 5.52
N LEU A 429 -14.62 23.71 4.95
CA LEU A 429 -13.67 24.82 4.86
C LEU A 429 -13.51 25.57 6.21
N GLU A 430 -14.38 25.34 7.20
CA GLU A 430 -14.23 25.82 8.60
C GLU A 430 -13.20 24.99 9.40
N LEU A 431 -12.75 23.84 8.87
CA LEU A 431 -11.67 23.05 9.48
C LEU A 431 -10.33 23.80 9.54
N ILE A 432 -10.11 24.79 8.66
CA ILE A 432 -8.87 25.60 8.64
C ILE A 432 -8.66 26.33 9.98
N GLU A 433 -9.74 26.80 10.61
CA GLU A 433 -9.70 27.44 11.94
C GLU A 433 -9.64 26.42 13.10
N ASN A 434 -9.84 25.13 12.80
CA ASN A 434 -10.02 24.05 13.77
C ASN A 434 -9.01 22.91 13.57
N GLU A 435 -7.71 23.23 13.64
CA GLU A 435 -6.56 22.31 13.43
C GLU A 435 -6.76 20.88 13.96
N LYS A 436 -7.31 20.72 15.17
CA LYS A 436 -7.52 19.41 15.81
C LYS A 436 -8.54 18.54 15.08
N LEU A 437 -9.56 19.14 14.49
CA LEU A 437 -10.55 18.44 13.66
C LEU A 437 -10.01 18.22 12.23
N LEU A 438 -9.22 19.17 11.72
CA LEU A 438 -8.54 19.05 10.42
C LEU A 438 -7.58 17.85 10.40
N VAL A 439 -6.66 17.77 11.37
CA VAL A 439 -5.69 16.66 11.48
C VAL A 439 -6.41 15.33 11.71
N PHE A 440 -7.47 15.30 12.53
CA PHE A 440 -8.28 14.09 12.74
C PHE A 440 -8.99 13.64 11.45
N HIS A 441 -9.55 14.56 10.67
CA HIS A 441 -10.19 14.22 9.40
C HIS A 441 -9.17 13.79 8.33
N ALA A 442 -8.02 14.48 8.22
CA ALA A 442 -6.92 14.07 7.33
C ALA A 442 -6.38 12.67 7.68
N GLN A 443 -6.25 12.34 8.96
CA GLN A 443 -5.92 10.98 9.41
C GLN A 443 -7.03 9.96 9.09
N THR A 444 -8.30 10.38 9.11
CA THR A 444 -9.44 9.51 8.71
C THR A 444 -9.41 9.21 7.21
N LEU A 445 -9.11 10.19 6.36
CA LEU A 445 -8.93 9.98 4.91
C LEU A 445 -7.74 9.05 4.61
N ARG A 446 -6.62 9.24 5.31
CA ARG A 446 -5.45 8.33 5.23
C ARG A 446 -5.78 6.91 5.71
N LEU A 447 -6.65 6.75 6.73
CA LEU A 447 -7.13 5.44 7.16
C LEU A 447 -7.99 4.75 6.09
N TYR A 448 -8.87 5.49 5.41
CA TYR A 448 -9.65 4.94 4.28
C TYR A 448 -8.73 4.50 3.12
N GLY A 449 -7.73 5.30 2.75
CA GLY A 449 -6.71 4.89 1.76
C GLY A 449 -5.95 3.63 2.20
N ALA A 450 -5.56 3.54 3.48
CA ALA A 450 -4.87 2.37 4.03
C ALA A 450 -5.75 1.09 4.07
N LEU A 451 -7.08 1.21 4.19
CA LEU A 451 -8.00 0.07 4.11
C LEU A 451 -8.16 -0.46 2.67
N CYS A 452 -7.98 0.41 1.66
CA CYS A 452 -8.01 0.07 0.24
C CYS A 452 -6.64 -0.37 -0.32
N PHE A 453 -5.57 -0.29 0.48
CA PHE A 453 -4.21 -0.60 0.07
C PHE A 453 -4.08 -2.01 -0.55
N GLN A 454 -3.15 -2.16 -1.49
CA GLN A 454 -2.94 -3.39 -2.29
C GLN A 454 -4.18 -3.88 -3.08
N GLY A 455 -5.14 -2.99 -3.37
CA GLY A 455 -6.26 -3.29 -4.27
C GLY A 455 -7.43 -4.01 -3.61
N ASN A 456 -7.69 -3.75 -2.33
CA ASN A 456 -8.82 -4.28 -1.59
C ASN A 456 -10.17 -3.71 -2.11
N THR A 457 -10.68 -4.28 -3.21
CA THR A 457 -11.93 -3.84 -3.87
C THR A 457 -13.14 -3.93 -2.94
N ARG A 458 -13.18 -4.92 -2.04
CA ARG A 458 -14.23 -5.06 -1.02
C ARG A 458 -14.30 -3.85 -0.09
N ALA A 459 -13.16 -3.35 0.39
CA ALA A 459 -13.13 -2.12 1.19
C ALA A 459 -13.48 -0.89 0.36
N ALA A 460 -13.01 -0.80 -0.89
CA ALA A 460 -13.30 0.34 -1.76
C ALA A 460 -14.81 0.51 -2.02
N HIS A 461 -15.52 -0.57 -2.36
CA HIS A 461 -16.97 -0.53 -2.53
C HIS A 461 -17.74 -0.10 -1.27
N ILE A 462 -17.29 -0.54 -0.08
CA ILE A 462 -17.91 -0.13 1.19
C ILE A 462 -17.63 1.35 1.48
N ILE A 463 -16.40 1.84 1.24
CA ILE A 463 -16.03 3.24 1.48
C ILE A 463 -16.76 4.19 0.50
N CYS A 464 -17.11 3.75 -0.71
CA CYS A 464 -18.00 4.51 -1.59
C CYS A 464 -19.41 4.77 -1.03
N SER A 465 -19.85 4.05 0.02
CA SER A 465 -21.10 4.36 0.75
C SER A 465 -20.92 5.41 1.86
N HIS A 466 -19.67 5.80 2.15
CA HIS A 466 -19.33 6.85 3.12
C HIS A 466 -18.84 8.14 2.44
N VAL A 467 -18.18 8.02 1.28
CA VAL A 467 -17.66 9.15 0.50
C VAL A 467 -18.09 8.97 -0.96
N ASP A 468 -19.11 9.73 -1.38
CA ASP A 468 -19.57 9.67 -2.77
C ASP A 468 -18.55 10.27 -3.75
N GLU A 469 -18.59 9.78 -4.99
CA GLU A 469 -17.99 10.39 -6.18
C GLU A 469 -18.22 11.92 -6.25
N LYS A 470 -19.44 12.39 -5.96
CA LYS A 470 -19.77 13.83 -5.97
C LYS A 470 -19.03 14.61 -4.88
N GLN A 471 -18.75 13.99 -3.74
CA GLN A 471 -17.97 14.59 -2.66
C GLN A 471 -16.49 14.65 -3.04
N LEU A 472 -15.94 13.58 -3.63
CA LEU A 472 -14.57 13.56 -4.17
C LEU A 472 -14.37 14.63 -5.26
N MET A 473 -15.26 14.70 -6.24
CA MET A 473 -15.19 15.69 -7.31
C MET A 473 -15.37 17.13 -6.80
N TYR A 474 -16.21 17.37 -5.79
CA TYR A 474 -16.30 18.68 -5.13
C TYR A 474 -14.99 19.04 -4.40
N ALA A 475 -14.42 18.11 -3.62
CA ALA A 475 -13.19 18.34 -2.87
C ALA A 475 -11.98 18.62 -3.77
N ILE A 476 -11.90 17.96 -4.92
CA ILE A 476 -10.83 18.14 -5.91
C ILE A 476 -11.00 19.44 -6.72
N LYS A 477 -12.25 19.81 -7.07
CA LYS A 477 -12.58 21.06 -7.78
C LYS A 477 -12.54 22.32 -6.91
N SER A 478 -12.49 22.20 -5.58
CA SER A 478 -12.50 23.35 -4.67
C SER A 478 -11.11 23.96 -4.47
N GLU A 479 -10.91 25.20 -4.96
CA GLU A 479 -9.68 25.98 -4.80
C GLU A 479 -9.36 26.33 -3.33
N TYR A 480 -10.36 26.32 -2.44
CA TYR A 480 -10.24 26.81 -1.06
C TYR A 480 -9.96 25.71 -0.02
N MET A 481 -9.81 24.46 -0.45
CA MET A 481 -9.51 23.33 0.44
C MET A 481 -8.14 23.47 1.11
N SER A 482 -8.05 23.10 2.39
CA SER A 482 -6.75 23.03 3.07
C SER A 482 -5.86 21.94 2.46
N GLY A 483 -4.54 22.16 2.47
CA GLY A 483 -3.60 21.25 1.81
C GLY A 483 -3.64 19.80 2.29
N GLU A 484 -3.78 19.56 3.60
CA GLU A 484 -3.90 18.18 4.13
C GLU A 484 -5.18 17.48 3.69
N LEU A 485 -6.29 18.21 3.50
CA LEU A 485 -7.53 17.64 3.01
C LEU A 485 -7.51 17.48 1.49
N ARG A 486 -6.98 18.46 0.74
CA ARG A 486 -6.80 18.39 -0.72
C ARG A 486 -5.93 17.19 -1.12
N SER A 487 -4.79 17.00 -0.46
CA SER A 487 -3.97 15.79 -0.62
C SER A 487 -4.69 14.53 -0.16
N GLY A 488 -5.32 14.55 1.03
CA GLY A 488 -6.06 13.40 1.57
C GLY A 488 -7.20 12.90 0.68
N PHE A 489 -7.96 13.80 0.03
CA PHE A 489 -9.02 13.43 -0.91
C PHE A 489 -8.48 12.95 -2.27
N ALA A 490 -7.37 13.51 -2.76
CA ALA A 490 -6.73 13.04 -4.00
C ALA A 490 -6.09 11.65 -3.82
N ASP A 491 -5.31 11.46 -2.75
CA ASP A 491 -4.72 10.16 -2.39
C ASP A 491 -5.82 9.10 -2.14
N LEU A 492 -6.98 9.50 -1.58
CA LEU A 492 -8.14 8.62 -1.40
C LEU A 492 -8.80 8.23 -2.74
N LEU A 493 -9.00 9.17 -3.66
CA LEU A 493 -9.53 8.86 -5.01
C LEU A 493 -8.61 7.85 -5.72
N ILE A 494 -7.30 8.11 -5.71
CA ILE A 494 -6.29 7.20 -6.27
C ILE A 494 -6.45 5.81 -5.63
N SER A 495 -6.44 5.74 -4.29
CA SER A 495 -6.57 4.47 -3.54
C SER A 495 -7.86 3.69 -3.82
N LEU A 496 -8.97 4.37 -4.09
CA LEU A 496 -10.29 3.75 -4.33
C LEU A 496 -10.46 3.24 -5.76
N HIS A 497 -10.10 4.06 -6.75
CA HIS A 497 -10.52 3.86 -8.15
C HIS A 497 -9.38 3.52 -9.11
N LEU A 498 -8.17 4.04 -8.87
CA LEU A 498 -7.06 4.03 -9.83
C LEU A 498 -5.92 3.09 -9.45
N GLU A 499 -5.59 2.97 -8.16
CA GLU A 499 -4.34 2.35 -7.70
C GLU A 499 -4.23 0.87 -8.06
N SER A 500 -5.33 0.11 -8.02
CA SER A 500 -5.35 -1.29 -8.45
C SER A 500 -4.92 -1.47 -9.92
N PHE A 501 -5.28 -0.54 -10.80
CA PHE A 501 -4.93 -0.57 -12.22
C PHE A 501 -3.57 0.04 -12.51
N ALA A 502 -3.21 1.13 -11.82
CA ALA A 502 -1.86 1.70 -11.90
C ALA A 502 -0.80 0.68 -11.41
N TYR A 503 -1.09 -0.07 -10.34
CA TYR A 503 -0.22 -1.14 -9.84
C TYR A 503 -0.15 -2.33 -10.82
N ALA A 504 -1.29 -2.80 -11.35
CA ALA A 504 -1.30 -3.85 -12.37
C ALA A 504 -0.56 -3.45 -13.66
N ARG A 505 -0.57 -2.15 -14.02
CA ARG A 505 0.23 -1.59 -15.11
C ARG A 505 1.71 -1.55 -14.79
N SER A 506 2.11 -1.06 -13.62
CA SER A 506 3.53 -0.95 -13.24
C SER A 506 4.21 -2.32 -13.13
N LEU A 507 3.51 -3.34 -12.61
CA LEU A 507 4.00 -4.72 -12.55
C LEU A 507 4.29 -5.34 -13.93
N ASN A 508 3.59 -4.88 -14.96
CA ASN A 508 3.73 -5.38 -16.34
C ASN A 508 4.48 -4.37 -17.24
N GLN A 509 5.07 -3.31 -16.68
CA GLN A 509 5.67 -2.20 -17.44
C GLN A 509 6.87 -2.67 -18.29
N HIS A 510 7.68 -3.59 -17.74
CA HIS A 510 8.88 -4.13 -18.40
C HIS A 510 8.61 -5.40 -19.23
N GLU A 511 7.34 -5.71 -19.53
CA GLU A 511 6.93 -6.93 -20.24
C GLU A 511 6.48 -6.60 -21.67
N PHE A 512 7.38 -6.78 -22.64
CA PHE A 512 7.15 -6.33 -24.02
C PHE A 512 6.55 -7.45 -24.87
N ILE A 513 5.26 -7.73 -24.68
CA ILE A 513 4.51 -8.73 -25.47
C ILE A 513 3.85 -8.07 -26.67
N VAL A 514 4.35 -8.37 -27.88
CA VAL A 514 3.94 -7.72 -29.12
C VAL A 514 3.30 -8.73 -30.10
N PRO A 515 2.12 -8.43 -30.67
CA PRO A 515 1.51 -9.22 -31.73
C PRO A 515 2.08 -8.84 -33.11
N LEU A 516 2.46 -9.83 -33.92
CA LEU A 516 2.78 -9.63 -35.33
C LEU A 516 1.49 -9.46 -36.14
N GLY A 517 1.16 -8.20 -36.42
CA GLY A 517 0.00 -7.78 -37.20
C GLY A 517 0.30 -6.55 -38.05
N LYS A 518 -0.73 -6.01 -38.73
CA LYS A 518 -0.61 -4.79 -39.54
C LYS A 518 -0.36 -3.54 -38.70
N GLU A 519 -1.06 -3.45 -37.56
CA GLU A 519 -0.94 -2.41 -36.53
C GLU A 519 0.54 -2.01 -36.29
N LEU A 520 1.42 -3.01 -36.09
CA LEU A 520 2.85 -2.80 -35.83
C LEU A 520 3.64 -2.21 -37.03
N LYS A 521 3.21 -2.50 -38.27
CA LYS A 521 3.89 -2.03 -39.49
C LYS A 521 3.46 -0.61 -39.85
N GLU A 522 2.17 -0.35 -39.74
CA GLU A 522 1.54 0.95 -39.94
C GLU A 522 2.10 1.99 -38.94
N LEU A 523 2.42 1.56 -37.69
CA LEU A 523 3.03 2.42 -36.66
C LEU A 523 4.53 2.71 -36.84
N TYR A 524 5.36 1.73 -37.26
CA TYR A 524 6.83 1.87 -37.18
C TYR A 524 7.59 1.75 -38.52
N ILE A 525 6.97 1.18 -39.56
CA ILE A 525 7.60 1.04 -40.89
C ILE A 525 7.10 2.17 -41.80
N ASP A 526 5.79 2.39 -41.84
CA ASP A 526 5.19 3.46 -42.63
C ASP A 526 5.39 4.84 -41.96
N ASN A 527 5.28 4.91 -40.62
CA ASN A 527 5.50 6.10 -39.81
C ASN A 527 6.87 6.09 -39.08
N ASN A 528 7.96 6.18 -39.86
CA ASN A 528 9.35 6.10 -39.36
C ASN A 528 9.73 7.08 -38.22
N ASN A 529 8.93 8.12 -37.95
CA ASN A 529 9.20 9.09 -36.88
C ASN A 529 8.78 8.61 -35.47
N VAL A 530 7.97 7.54 -35.35
CA VAL A 530 7.44 7.06 -34.05
C VAL A 530 8.47 6.24 -33.25
N ALA A 531 9.49 5.68 -33.92
CA ALA A 531 10.45 4.72 -33.36
C ALA A 531 11.26 5.18 -32.13
N ASN A 532 11.29 6.48 -31.84
CA ASN A 532 11.94 7.05 -30.65
C ASN A 532 11.05 8.06 -29.89
N SER A 533 9.75 8.12 -30.24
CA SER A 533 8.80 9.13 -29.77
C SER A 533 8.68 9.18 -28.24
N ILE A 534 8.34 10.37 -27.72
CA ILE A 534 7.81 10.58 -26.37
C ILE A 534 6.45 11.29 -26.37
N SER A 535 5.89 11.57 -27.55
CA SER A 535 4.69 12.40 -27.75
C SER A 535 3.48 11.60 -28.26
N THR A 536 3.57 10.26 -28.27
CA THR A 536 2.54 9.33 -28.75
C THR A 536 2.28 8.23 -27.74
N LEU A 537 1.03 7.92 -27.40
CA LEU A 537 0.65 6.83 -26.47
C LEU A 537 0.28 5.53 -27.18
N GLU A 538 0.09 5.57 -28.51
CA GLU A 538 -0.19 4.41 -29.36
C GLU A 538 0.97 3.40 -29.29
N CYS A 539 0.66 2.16 -28.88
CA CYS A 539 1.63 1.07 -28.79
C CYS A 539 0.97 -0.24 -29.24
N ALA A 540 1.71 -1.12 -29.89
CA ALA A 540 1.24 -2.44 -30.32
C ALA A 540 1.23 -3.48 -29.16
N SER A 541 2.01 -3.25 -28.10
CA SER A 541 2.13 -4.19 -26.97
C SER A 541 0.86 -4.36 -26.14
N ILE A 542 0.60 -5.61 -25.74
CA ILE A 542 -0.59 -5.97 -24.95
C ILE A 542 -0.37 -5.55 -23.49
N ARG A 543 -1.19 -4.61 -23.01
CA ARG A 543 -1.19 -4.11 -21.62
C ARG A 543 -2.55 -4.38 -20.95
N PRO A 544 -2.62 -4.52 -19.61
CA PRO A 544 -3.89 -4.64 -18.89
C PRO A 544 -4.82 -3.45 -19.18
N VAL A 545 -6.13 -3.71 -19.29
CA VAL A 545 -7.17 -2.68 -19.52
C VAL A 545 -7.97 -2.48 -18.24
N MET A 546 -8.33 -1.23 -17.93
CA MET A 546 -9.16 -0.90 -16.78
C MET A 546 -10.54 -1.58 -16.88
N LYS A 547 -11.01 -2.13 -15.76
CA LYS A 547 -12.33 -2.75 -15.62
C LYS A 547 -13.00 -2.15 -14.39
N GLN A 548 -14.22 -1.67 -14.52
CA GLN A 548 -14.98 -1.12 -13.40
C GLN A 548 -16.17 -2.01 -13.07
N SER A 549 -16.72 -1.85 -11.87
CA SER A 549 -17.91 -2.55 -11.39
C SER A 549 -18.88 -1.54 -10.77
N GLU A 550 -20.18 -1.78 -10.97
CA GLU A 550 -21.24 -1.00 -10.32
C GLU A 550 -21.06 -0.99 -8.79
N LYS A 551 -21.50 0.08 -8.13
CA LYS A 551 -21.24 0.32 -6.70
C LYS A 551 -22.16 -0.56 -5.83
N VAL A 552 -21.60 -1.58 -5.18
CA VAL A 552 -22.35 -2.54 -4.34
C VAL A 552 -22.15 -2.28 -2.84
N GLU A 553 -23.23 -1.95 -2.11
CA GLU A 553 -23.20 -1.71 -0.65
C GLU A 553 -22.82 -2.96 0.18
N LYS A 554 -23.14 -4.16 -0.31
CA LYS A 554 -22.96 -5.44 0.41
C LYS A 554 -22.31 -6.49 -0.49
N VAL A 555 -20.99 -6.61 -0.38
CA VAL A 555 -20.20 -7.60 -1.12
C VAL A 555 -20.37 -8.98 -0.48
N GLU A 556 -21.10 -9.87 -1.17
CA GLU A 556 -21.28 -11.28 -0.77
C GLU A 556 -20.11 -12.19 -1.22
N SER A 557 -19.37 -11.82 -2.27
CA SER A 557 -18.15 -12.51 -2.70
C SER A 557 -17.21 -11.57 -3.46
N VAL A 558 -15.90 -11.78 -3.33
CA VAL A 558 -14.86 -11.03 -4.04
C VAL A 558 -14.63 -11.55 -5.48
N LYS A 559 -15.17 -12.73 -5.81
CA LYS A 559 -14.94 -13.40 -7.11
C LYS A 559 -15.54 -12.60 -8.29
N GLY A 560 -14.68 -11.90 -9.02
CA GLY A 560 -15.04 -11.06 -10.17
C GLY A 560 -15.28 -9.59 -9.84
N LEU A 561 -15.09 -9.16 -8.60
CA LEU A 561 -15.29 -7.76 -8.17
C LEU A 561 -14.10 -6.88 -8.57
N SER A 562 -14.33 -5.87 -9.41
CA SER A 562 -13.32 -4.88 -9.84
C SER A 562 -13.37 -3.60 -8.99
N SER A 563 -12.70 -2.51 -9.40
CA SER A 563 -12.83 -1.23 -8.68
C SER A 563 -14.21 -0.59 -8.92
N PRO A 564 -14.74 0.19 -7.96
CA PRO A 564 -15.99 0.92 -8.15
C PRO A 564 -15.90 1.94 -9.30
N GLU A 565 -16.96 1.99 -10.10
CA GLU A 565 -17.14 2.93 -11.21
C GLU A 565 -16.91 4.40 -10.81
N PHE A 566 -16.27 5.17 -11.69
CA PHE A 566 -15.97 6.60 -11.50
C PHE A 566 -15.79 7.29 -12.86
N PRO A 567 -16.27 8.54 -13.06
CA PRO A 567 -16.20 9.26 -14.32
C PRO A 567 -14.78 9.78 -14.61
N VAL A 568 -13.91 8.91 -15.10
CA VAL A 568 -12.49 9.20 -15.35
C VAL A 568 -12.31 10.35 -16.35
N ASP A 569 -13.15 10.46 -17.38
CA ASP A 569 -13.02 11.51 -18.40
C ASP A 569 -13.28 12.92 -17.84
N THR A 570 -14.27 13.06 -16.95
CA THR A 570 -14.57 14.32 -16.26
C THR A 570 -13.50 14.70 -15.23
N LEU A 571 -12.80 13.70 -14.67
CA LEU A 571 -11.60 13.92 -13.86
C LEU A 571 -10.42 14.34 -14.73
N LYS A 572 -10.19 13.68 -15.88
CA LYS A 572 -9.13 14.00 -16.84
C LYS A 572 -9.22 15.45 -17.27
N GLN A 573 -10.36 15.86 -17.83
CA GLN A 573 -10.61 17.24 -18.28
C GLN A 573 -10.29 18.25 -17.17
N PHE A 574 -10.80 18.03 -15.95
CA PHE A 574 -10.54 18.93 -14.83
C PHE A 574 -9.07 18.94 -14.37
N VAL A 575 -8.40 17.79 -14.29
CA VAL A 575 -6.99 17.71 -13.86
C VAL A 575 -6.09 18.44 -14.85
N MET A 576 -6.40 18.36 -16.14
CA MET A 576 -5.71 19.09 -17.21
C MET A 576 -5.96 20.60 -17.07
N GLU A 577 -7.22 21.05 -17.07
CA GLU A 577 -7.60 22.47 -16.87
C GLU A 577 -6.94 23.06 -15.60
N ALA A 578 -6.99 22.34 -14.48
CA ALA A 578 -6.43 22.78 -13.20
C ALA A 578 -4.89 22.78 -13.17
N PHE A 579 -4.23 21.97 -14.00
CA PHE A 579 -2.78 21.96 -14.13
C PHE A 579 -2.29 23.09 -15.04
N ASP A 580 -3.04 23.45 -16.10
CA ASP A 580 -2.83 24.70 -16.87
C ASP A 580 -2.85 25.90 -15.93
N ASP A 581 -3.93 26.00 -15.16
CA ASP A 581 -4.17 27.10 -14.25
C ASP A 581 -3.10 27.15 -13.15
N ALA A 582 -2.60 26.00 -12.68
CA ALA A 582 -1.50 25.93 -11.72
C ALA A 582 -0.18 26.48 -12.29
N VAL A 583 0.22 26.06 -13.50
CA VAL A 583 1.44 26.53 -14.16
C VAL A 583 1.34 28.02 -14.51
N ASN A 584 0.22 28.45 -15.09
CA ASN A 584 -0.02 29.84 -15.49
C ASN A 584 -0.16 30.80 -14.29
N LYS A 585 -0.83 30.39 -13.20
CA LYS A 585 -0.89 31.18 -11.95
C LYS A 585 0.49 31.23 -11.27
N SER A 586 1.25 30.13 -11.25
CA SER A 586 2.57 30.05 -10.59
C SER A 586 3.72 30.66 -11.41
N ASN A 587 3.55 30.94 -12.70
CA ASN A 587 4.47 31.80 -13.47
C ASN A 587 4.42 33.27 -13.02
N ARG A 588 3.46 33.64 -12.17
CA ARG A 588 3.37 34.94 -11.47
C ARG A 588 3.67 34.74 -9.98
N PRO A 589 4.23 35.74 -9.27
CA PRO A 589 4.51 35.64 -7.84
C PRO A 589 3.21 35.58 -7.01
N MET A 590 2.72 34.37 -6.77
CA MET A 590 1.49 34.08 -6.03
C MET A 590 1.74 34.07 -4.52
N ARG A 591 1.00 34.88 -3.76
CA ARG A 591 1.14 34.96 -2.29
C ARG A 591 0.41 33.83 -1.54
N ASP A 592 -0.69 33.35 -2.11
CA ASP A 592 -1.64 32.44 -1.48
C ASP A 592 -2.02 31.33 -2.47
N PRO A 593 -1.12 30.36 -2.73
CA PRO A 593 -1.39 29.25 -3.65
C PRO A 593 -2.46 28.32 -3.08
N ILE A 594 -3.21 27.66 -3.97
CA ILE A 594 -4.29 26.71 -3.62
C ILE A 594 -3.75 25.62 -2.68
N GLY A 595 -4.37 25.45 -1.51
CA GLY A 595 -3.90 24.55 -0.46
C GLY A 595 -2.77 25.09 0.44
N GLY A 596 -2.36 26.35 0.25
CA GLY A 596 -1.41 27.08 1.11
C GLY A 596 0.08 26.91 0.78
N SER A 597 0.44 26.04 -0.16
CA SER A 597 1.83 25.86 -0.63
C SER A 597 1.89 25.31 -2.06
N ASN A 598 3.06 25.45 -2.71
CA ASN A 598 3.28 24.87 -4.04
C ASN A 598 3.23 23.33 -4.00
N THR A 599 3.75 22.69 -2.94
CA THR A 599 3.52 21.25 -2.69
C THR A 599 2.04 20.87 -2.70
N ASN A 600 1.17 21.59 -1.98
CA ASN A 600 -0.25 21.25 -1.84
C ASN A 600 -1.08 21.57 -3.10
N LEU A 601 -0.59 22.47 -3.95
CA LEU A 601 -1.13 22.72 -5.29
C LEU A 601 -0.74 21.59 -6.26
N PHE A 602 0.57 21.37 -6.47
CA PHE A 602 1.08 20.55 -7.57
C PHE A 602 1.11 19.05 -7.27
N VAL A 603 1.51 18.61 -6.07
CA VAL A 603 1.66 17.16 -5.77
C VAL A 603 0.35 16.38 -6.00
N PRO A 604 -0.83 16.84 -5.54
CA PRO A 604 -2.09 16.14 -5.82
C PRO A 604 -2.45 16.08 -7.31
N LEU A 605 -2.13 17.13 -8.08
CA LEU A 605 -2.44 17.20 -9.51
C LEU A 605 -1.51 16.29 -10.33
N ILE A 606 -0.20 16.36 -10.10
CA ILE A 606 0.80 15.54 -10.82
C ILE A 606 0.56 14.06 -10.51
N LYS A 607 0.28 13.68 -9.24
CA LYS A 607 -0.10 12.31 -8.89
C LYS A 607 -1.33 11.80 -9.65
N LEU A 608 -2.39 12.60 -9.74
CA LEU A 608 -3.60 12.21 -10.47
C LEU A 608 -3.31 12.05 -11.96
N LEU A 609 -2.59 13.00 -12.55
CA LEU A 609 -2.17 12.99 -13.96
C LEU A 609 -1.29 11.78 -14.31
N ASP A 610 -0.29 11.48 -13.48
CA ASP A 610 0.62 10.34 -13.64
C ASP A 610 -0.13 8.99 -13.60
N LYS A 611 -1.08 8.84 -12.66
CA LYS A 611 -1.93 7.64 -12.56
C LYS A 611 -2.86 7.50 -13.78
N LEU A 612 -3.39 8.61 -14.31
CA LEU A 612 -4.20 8.61 -15.56
C LEU A 612 -3.36 8.22 -16.78
N LEU A 613 -2.10 8.69 -16.86
CA LEU A 613 -1.14 8.33 -17.90
C LEU A 613 -0.78 6.84 -17.85
N LEU A 614 -0.44 6.31 -16.66
CA LEU A 614 -0.12 4.90 -16.44
C LEU A 614 -1.24 3.94 -16.83
N ILE A 615 -2.50 4.28 -16.48
CA ILE A 615 -3.69 3.50 -16.83
C ILE A 615 -3.99 3.58 -18.33
N GLY A 616 -3.54 4.65 -19.00
CA GLY A 616 -3.81 4.89 -20.43
C GLY A 616 -5.20 5.45 -20.67
N CYS A 617 -5.62 6.40 -19.84
CA CYS A 617 -6.83 7.21 -20.06
C CYS A 617 -6.53 8.55 -20.73
N ALA A 618 -5.25 8.94 -20.78
CA ALA A 618 -4.77 10.06 -21.60
C ALA A 618 -4.75 9.67 -23.09
N GLU A 619 -5.00 10.65 -23.95
CA GLU A 619 -4.92 10.60 -25.41
C GLU A 619 -3.65 11.35 -25.88
N ASP A 620 -3.24 11.17 -27.13
CA ASP A 620 -2.01 11.81 -27.66
C ASP A 620 -2.08 13.35 -27.60
N SER A 621 -3.27 13.94 -27.73
CA SER A 621 -3.49 15.38 -27.50
C SER A 621 -3.27 15.82 -26.05
N ASP A 622 -3.57 14.95 -25.09
CA ASP A 622 -3.32 15.22 -23.67
C ASP A 622 -1.81 15.17 -23.37
N LEU A 623 -1.10 14.22 -24.00
CA LEU A 623 0.35 14.06 -23.87
C LEU A 623 1.11 15.22 -24.54
N GLU A 624 0.74 15.63 -25.75
CA GLU A 624 1.34 16.79 -26.42
C GLU A 624 1.17 18.06 -25.57
N TRP A 625 -0.04 18.29 -25.07
CA TRP A 625 -0.35 19.42 -24.20
C TRP A 625 0.45 19.39 -22.88
N LEU A 626 0.60 18.22 -22.27
CA LEU A 626 1.41 18.04 -21.07
C LEU A 626 2.89 18.35 -21.32
N LEU A 627 3.45 17.88 -22.44
CA LEU A 627 4.84 18.16 -22.81
C LEU A 627 5.10 19.67 -22.97
N ARG A 628 4.15 20.42 -23.56
CA ARG A 628 4.21 21.90 -23.65
C ARG A 628 4.26 22.59 -22.28
N LEU A 629 3.55 22.09 -21.27
CA LEU A 629 3.62 22.65 -19.90
C LEU A 629 4.87 22.22 -19.12
N VAL A 630 5.42 21.05 -19.42
CA VAL A 630 6.68 20.58 -18.82
C VAL A 630 7.87 21.39 -19.34
N ASP A 631 7.95 21.58 -20.66
CA ASP A 631 8.99 22.41 -21.30
C ASP A 631 8.51 23.00 -22.65
N PRO A 632 7.99 24.24 -22.68
CA PRO A 632 7.48 24.85 -23.91
C PRO A 632 8.61 25.14 -24.92
N GLU A 633 9.85 25.25 -24.46
CA GLU A 633 11.00 25.57 -25.32
C GLU A 633 11.31 24.46 -26.35
N ILE A 634 10.75 23.26 -26.16
CA ILE A 634 10.97 22.08 -27.00
C ILE A 634 9.69 21.63 -27.71
N PHE A 635 8.51 21.81 -27.11
CA PHE A 635 7.25 21.22 -27.59
C PHE A 635 6.16 22.22 -28.00
N ASP A 636 6.31 23.51 -27.70
CA ASP A 636 5.37 24.53 -28.16
C ASP A 636 5.91 25.26 -29.41
N PRO A 637 5.34 25.02 -30.61
CA PRO A 637 5.80 25.66 -31.85
C PRO A 637 5.49 27.16 -31.91
N GLU A 638 4.67 27.70 -30.98
CA GLU A 638 4.38 29.14 -30.88
C GLU A 638 5.21 29.85 -29.79
N TYR A 639 6.07 29.12 -29.05
CA TYR A 639 6.88 29.69 -27.97
C TYR A 639 7.93 30.68 -28.48
N ASN A 640 7.79 31.94 -28.08
CA ASN A 640 8.76 33.00 -28.39
C ASN A 640 9.61 33.36 -27.15
N PRO A 641 10.92 33.01 -27.13
CA PRO A 641 11.80 33.28 -26.00
C PRO A 641 12.13 34.77 -25.79
N GLU A 642 11.79 35.66 -26.73
CA GLU A 642 11.97 37.12 -26.61
C GLU A 642 10.74 37.84 -26.00
N SER A 643 9.64 37.13 -25.74
CA SER A 643 8.44 37.72 -25.14
C SER A 643 8.65 38.23 -23.71
N GLU A 644 8.03 39.36 -23.35
CA GLU A 644 8.15 39.95 -22.00
C GLU A 644 7.58 39.04 -20.90
N VAL A 645 6.54 38.26 -21.23
CA VAL A 645 5.94 37.27 -20.34
C VAL A 645 6.51 35.90 -20.69
N LYS A 646 7.73 35.63 -20.22
CA LYS A 646 8.36 34.30 -20.34
C LYS A 646 7.58 33.27 -19.51
N ASN A 647 6.60 32.62 -20.13
CA ASN A 647 5.93 31.45 -19.59
C ASN A 647 6.97 30.32 -19.43
N LYS A 648 7.41 30.06 -18.20
CA LYS A 648 8.34 28.98 -17.93
C LYS A 648 7.60 27.66 -17.89
N GLY A 649 8.17 26.64 -18.54
CA GLY A 649 7.80 25.25 -18.29
C GLY A 649 8.18 24.82 -16.88
N LEU A 650 7.52 23.77 -16.40
CA LEU A 650 7.66 23.27 -15.03
C LEU A 650 9.12 22.99 -14.63
N MET A 651 9.99 22.57 -15.56
CA MET A 651 11.42 22.33 -15.29
C MET A 651 12.23 23.59 -14.90
N ASP A 652 11.83 24.77 -15.39
CA ASP A 652 12.54 26.05 -15.14
C ASP A 652 11.92 26.92 -14.04
N MET A 653 10.87 26.40 -13.39
CA MET A 653 10.23 26.98 -12.22
C MET A 653 10.97 26.57 -10.93
N ARG A 654 10.84 27.36 -9.86
CA ARG A 654 11.35 27.00 -8.54
C ARG A 654 10.33 26.14 -7.82
N LEU A 655 10.68 24.86 -7.66
CA LEU A 655 9.79 23.82 -7.13
C LEU A 655 10.32 23.23 -5.82
N ASP A 656 9.39 22.94 -4.90
CA ASP A 656 9.66 22.23 -3.65
C ASP A 656 10.04 20.77 -3.92
N GLU A 657 10.82 20.12 -3.03
CA GLU A 657 11.29 18.74 -3.21
C GLU A 657 10.16 17.73 -3.52
N GLY A 658 9.00 17.88 -2.89
CA GLY A 658 7.84 17.01 -3.14
C GLY A 658 7.35 17.09 -4.58
N VAL A 659 7.41 18.26 -5.22
CA VAL A 659 7.02 18.44 -6.62
C VAL A 659 8.11 17.90 -7.56
N LYS A 660 9.39 18.09 -7.21
CA LYS A 660 10.53 17.49 -7.95
C LYS A 660 10.44 15.96 -7.97
N LEU A 661 9.98 15.33 -6.88
CA LEU A 661 9.83 13.87 -6.79
C LEU A 661 8.75 13.32 -7.74
N GLU A 662 7.53 13.87 -7.70
CA GLU A 662 6.45 13.43 -8.59
C GLU A 662 6.80 13.70 -10.06
N LEU A 663 7.52 14.80 -10.34
CA LEU A 663 8.04 15.09 -11.68
C LEU A 663 9.10 14.05 -12.14
N CYS A 664 9.93 13.52 -11.24
CA CYS A 664 10.85 12.41 -11.57
C CYS A 664 10.08 11.12 -11.94
N TYR A 665 8.98 10.80 -11.26
CA TYR A 665 8.14 9.64 -11.64
C TYR A 665 7.49 9.83 -13.02
N LEU A 666 6.95 11.02 -13.30
CA LEU A 666 6.41 11.35 -14.62
C LEU A 666 7.48 11.20 -15.73
N MET A 667 8.70 11.70 -15.50
CA MET A 667 9.82 11.54 -16.44
C MET A 667 10.23 10.08 -16.65
N HIS A 668 10.17 9.24 -15.61
CA HIS A 668 10.41 7.80 -15.75
C HIS A 668 9.36 7.13 -16.66
N HIS A 669 8.08 7.47 -16.53
CA HIS A 669 7.04 6.90 -17.38
C HIS A 669 7.13 7.37 -18.84
N LEU A 670 7.59 8.61 -19.11
CA LEU A 670 7.92 9.07 -20.46
C LEU A 670 9.13 8.32 -21.06
N TYR A 671 10.16 8.02 -20.27
CA TYR A 671 11.28 7.18 -20.73
C TYR A 671 10.88 5.70 -20.92
N ASP A 672 9.93 5.17 -20.13
CA ASP A 672 9.37 3.82 -20.36
C ASP A 672 8.57 3.74 -21.68
N LEU A 673 7.87 4.83 -22.04
CA LEU A 673 7.17 4.99 -23.32
C LEU A 673 8.18 5.00 -24.47
N GLN A 674 9.26 5.80 -24.36
CA GLN A 674 10.34 5.83 -25.34
C GLN A 674 11.02 4.46 -25.52
N LEU A 675 11.30 3.77 -24.42
CA LEU A 675 11.87 2.42 -24.42
C LEU A 675 10.96 1.42 -25.14
N ARG A 676 9.65 1.51 -24.91
CA ARG A 676 8.64 0.69 -25.58
C ARG A 676 8.60 0.92 -27.08
N HIS A 677 8.61 2.17 -27.54
CA HIS A 677 8.69 2.49 -28.98
C HIS A 677 9.96 1.94 -29.64
N ARG A 678 11.12 2.02 -28.95
CA ARG A 678 12.39 1.43 -29.43
C ARG A 678 12.29 -0.08 -29.59
N VAL A 679 11.75 -0.78 -28.58
CA VAL A 679 11.59 -2.24 -28.60
C VAL A 679 10.59 -2.67 -29.68
N GLU A 680 9.44 -2.00 -29.80
CA GLU A 680 8.45 -2.29 -30.83
C GLU A 680 8.98 -2.01 -32.25
N SER A 681 9.76 -0.94 -32.45
CA SER A 681 10.46 -0.66 -33.72
C SER A 681 11.49 -1.75 -34.07
N ILE A 682 12.28 -2.23 -33.11
CA ILE A 682 13.21 -3.35 -33.30
C ILE A 682 12.48 -4.63 -33.72
N ILE A 683 11.29 -4.89 -33.16
CA ILE A 683 10.45 -6.04 -33.53
C ILE A 683 9.85 -5.86 -34.95
N ALA A 684 9.36 -4.66 -35.27
CA ALA A 684 8.81 -4.33 -36.59
C ALA A 684 9.85 -4.50 -37.70
N PHE A 685 11.07 -3.98 -37.48
CA PHE A 685 12.22 -4.20 -38.35
C PHE A 685 12.56 -5.69 -38.45
N SER A 686 12.60 -6.41 -37.32
CA SER A 686 12.97 -7.83 -37.27
C SER A 686 12.01 -8.73 -38.05
N ASP A 687 10.69 -8.46 -38.03
CA ASP A 687 9.72 -9.24 -38.80
C ASP A 687 9.95 -9.12 -40.33
N HIS A 688 10.16 -7.91 -40.83
CA HIS A 688 10.48 -7.69 -42.24
C HIS A 688 11.85 -8.29 -42.60
N TYR A 689 12.87 -8.04 -41.78
CA TYR A 689 14.23 -8.48 -42.02
C TYR A 689 14.37 -10.01 -42.01
N VAL A 690 13.66 -10.70 -41.11
CA VAL A 690 13.63 -12.17 -41.06
C VAL A 690 12.84 -12.74 -42.25
N ALA A 691 11.78 -12.09 -42.73
CA ALA A 691 11.08 -12.52 -43.94
C ALA A 691 12.00 -12.46 -45.19
N ASP A 692 12.78 -11.39 -45.34
CA ASP A 692 13.74 -11.24 -46.44
C ASP A 692 14.88 -12.25 -46.34
N LEU A 693 15.43 -12.46 -45.14
CA LEU A 693 16.43 -13.50 -44.87
C LEU A 693 15.91 -14.92 -45.17
N GLN A 694 14.64 -15.23 -44.90
CA GLN A 694 14.04 -16.51 -45.28
C GLN A 694 13.92 -16.66 -46.80
N GLY A 695 13.56 -15.59 -47.52
CA GLY A 695 13.55 -15.57 -48.99
C GLY A 695 14.94 -15.77 -49.60
N ASP A 696 15.96 -15.13 -49.03
CA ASP A 696 17.37 -15.29 -49.39
C ASP A 696 17.89 -16.71 -49.08
N GLN A 697 17.63 -17.24 -47.89
CA GLN A 697 18.02 -18.59 -47.49
C GLN A 697 17.37 -19.66 -48.40
N LEU A 698 16.11 -19.49 -48.78
CA LEU A 698 15.41 -20.36 -49.73
C LEU A 698 16.05 -20.27 -51.14
N ARG A 699 16.37 -19.06 -51.61
CA ARG A 699 17.08 -18.83 -52.89
C ARG A 699 18.42 -19.57 -52.92
N ARG A 700 19.23 -19.44 -51.86
CA ARG A 700 20.53 -20.11 -51.72
C ARG A 700 20.39 -21.63 -51.61
N TYR A 701 19.41 -22.13 -50.86
CA TYR A 701 19.10 -23.57 -50.79
C TYR A 701 18.78 -24.16 -52.16
N LEU A 702 17.96 -23.47 -52.97
CA LEU A 702 17.63 -23.89 -54.32
C LEU A 702 18.83 -23.89 -55.26
N SER A 703 19.71 -22.87 -55.19
CA SER A 703 20.96 -22.84 -55.97
C SER A 703 21.86 -24.03 -55.64
N VAL A 704 22.12 -24.28 -54.35
CA VAL A 704 22.95 -25.41 -53.87
C VAL A 704 22.34 -26.78 -54.19
N LYS A 705 21.03 -26.85 -54.45
CA LYS A 705 20.33 -28.07 -54.90
C LYS A 705 20.35 -28.25 -56.44
N GLN A 706 20.66 -27.21 -57.20
CA GLN A 706 20.74 -27.23 -58.67
C GLN A 706 22.19 -27.29 -59.19
N GLU A 707 23.15 -26.78 -58.41
CA GLU A 707 24.60 -26.87 -58.69
C GLU A 707 25.15 -28.27 -58.33
N ASP A 708 25.81 -28.95 -59.28
CA ASP A 708 26.50 -30.22 -59.02
C ASP A 708 27.90 -29.98 -58.42
N LEU A 709 27.94 -29.82 -57.10
CA LEU A 709 29.08 -29.29 -56.34
C LEU A 709 30.05 -30.38 -55.83
N PRO A 710 31.38 -30.16 -55.91
CA PRO A 710 32.36 -31.04 -55.29
C PRO A 710 32.11 -31.22 -53.78
N ALA A 711 32.22 -32.45 -53.28
CA ALA A 711 31.75 -32.85 -51.95
C ALA A 711 32.24 -31.97 -50.79
N ALA A 712 33.48 -31.46 -50.83
CA ALA A 712 34.01 -30.56 -49.80
C ALA A 712 33.33 -29.17 -49.81
N VAL A 713 33.03 -28.64 -51.01
CA VAL A 713 32.30 -27.35 -51.17
C VAL A 713 30.83 -27.54 -50.81
N ALA A 714 30.21 -28.63 -51.26
CA ALA A 714 28.85 -28.99 -50.87
C ALA A 714 28.72 -29.14 -49.34
N ALA A 715 29.70 -29.77 -48.67
CA ALA A 715 29.71 -29.91 -47.21
C ALA A 715 29.86 -28.56 -46.47
N LYS A 716 30.62 -27.58 -47.02
CA LYS A 716 30.72 -26.21 -46.48
C LYS A 716 29.41 -25.44 -46.70
N LYS A 717 28.91 -25.35 -47.93
CA LYS A 717 27.65 -24.63 -48.26
C LYS A 717 26.46 -25.19 -47.48
N THR A 718 26.27 -26.52 -47.46
CA THR A 718 25.12 -27.14 -46.77
C THR A 718 25.24 -27.17 -45.24
N ARG A 719 26.24 -26.55 -44.62
CA ARG A 719 26.35 -26.52 -43.15
C ARG A 719 25.18 -25.75 -42.53
N GLU A 720 24.82 -24.61 -43.10
CA GLU A 720 23.76 -23.74 -42.57
C GLU A 720 22.41 -24.46 -42.48
N PHE A 721 21.95 -25.11 -43.55
CA PHE A 721 20.66 -25.82 -43.59
C PHE A 721 20.59 -27.07 -42.68
N ARG A 722 21.70 -27.44 -42.03
CA ARG A 722 21.79 -28.58 -41.09
C ARG A 722 22.00 -28.16 -39.63
N CYS A 723 22.25 -26.88 -39.36
CA CYS A 723 22.35 -26.34 -38.00
C CYS A 723 20.96 -26.12 -37.39
N ALA A 724 20.87 -26.07 -36.06
CA ALA A 724 19.63 -25.67 -35.37
C ALA A 724 19.34 -24.18 -35.62
N PRO A 725 18.06 -23.72 -35.63
CA PRO A 725 17.71 -22.35 -36.04
C PRO A 725 18.46 -21.22 -35.31
N LYS A 726 18.77 -21.39 -34.02
CA LYS A 726 19.57 -20.42 -33.25
C LYS A 726 21.01 -20.28 -33.79
N ASP A 727 21.61 -21.40 -34.20
CA ASP A 727 22.94 -21.40 -34.82
C ASP A 727 22.89 -20.97 -36.29
N GLN A 728 21.80 -21.21 -37.02
CA GLN A 728 21.58 -20.65 -38.35
C GLN A 728 21.61 -19.12 -38.31
N MET A 729 20.83 -18.50 -37.41
CA MET A 729 20.84 -17.05 -37.25
C MET A 729 22.20 -16.52 -36.78
N ARG A 730 22.89 -17.22 -35.87
CA ARG A 730 24.27 -16.86 -35.45
C ARG A 730 25.28 -16.90 -36.61
N ILE A 731 25.14 -17.85 -37.54
CA ILE A 731 25.99 -17.95 -38.74
C ILE A 731 25.65 -16.85 -39.75
N ILE A 732 24.35 -16.57 -39.96
CA ILE A 732 23.88 -15.57 -40.93
C ILE A 732 24.22 -14.14 -40.47
N LEU A 733 24.08 -13.83 -39.18
CA LEU A 733 24.39 -12.53 -38.59
C LEU A 733 25.88 -12.36 -38.22
N GLY A 734 26.72 -13.36 -38.50
CA GLY A 734 28.13 -13.41 -38.10
C GLY A 734 29.08 -12.45 -38.83
N PHE A 735 28.57 -11.45 -39.56
CA PHE A 735 29.37 -10.54 -40.40
C PHE A 735 29.91 -9.29 -39.70
N LYS A 736 29.51 -9.00 -38.45
CA LYS A 736 29.93 -7.78 -37.74
C LYS A 736 31.44 -7.70 -37.43
N ASN A 737 32.13 -8.84 -37.39
CA ASN A 737 33.54 -8.95 -36.99
C ASN A 737 34.38 -9.70 -38.05
N LEU A 738 34.14 -9.45 -39.34
CA LEU A 738 34.85 -10.09 -40.45
C LEU A 738 35.68 -9.06 -41.22
N ASP A 739 36.91 -9.43 -41.61
CA ASP A 739 37.73 -8.64 -42.55
C ASP A 739 37.14 -8.66 -43.96
N GLU A 740 37.58 -7.77 -44.86
CA GLU A 740 37.06 -7.68 -46.24
C GLU A 740 37.17 -9.01 -47.02
N GLU A 741 38.31 -9.71 -46.94
CA GLU A 741 38.49 -11.06 -47.53
C GLU A 741 37.55 -12.13 -46.92
N GLN A 742 37.06 -11.90 -45.70
CA GLN A 742 36.10 -12.76 -45.02
C GLN A 742 34.64 -12.38 -45.33
N LEU A 743 34.37 -11.11 -45.70
CA LEU A 743 33.05 -10.65 -46.16
C LEU A 743 32.62 -11.31 -47.48
N GLU A 744 33.56 -11.62 -48.39
CA GLU A 744 33.29 -12.43 -49.59
C GLU A 744 32.87 -13.87 -49.27
N ASN A 745 33.30 -14.39 -48.12
CA ASN A 745 32.97 -15.75 -47.66
C ASN A 745 31.69 -15.79 -46.79
N CYS A 746 31.02 -14.66 -46.59
CA CYS A 746 29.78 -14.57 -45.80
C CYS A 746 28.60 -15.19 -46.57
N PRO A 747 27.71 -15.97 -45.92
CA PRO A 747 26.52 -16.52 -46.59
C PRO A 747 25.41 -15.51 -46.88
N SER A 748 25.49 -14.27 -46.37
CA SER A 748 24.45 -13.24 -46.59
C SER A 748 24.80 -12.29 -47.74
N ASN A 749 23.80 -11.95 -48.56
CA ASN A 749 23.92 -10.97 -49.63
C ASN A 749 24.19 -9.55 -49.11
N GLU A 750 24.61 -8.63 -49.97
CA GLU A 750 24.91 -7.24 -49.60
C GLU A 750 23.66 -6.44 -49.17
N GLU A 751 22.53 -6.64 -49.86
CA GLU A 751 21.26 -5.97 -49.56
C GLU A 751 20.84 -6.11 -48.06
N PRO A 752 20.68 -7.32 -47.48
CA PRO A 752 20.33 -7.47 -46.07
C PRO A 752 21.47 -7.10 -45.10
N ARG A 753 22.74 -7.07 -45.53
CA ARG A 753 23.82 -6.54 -44.68
C ARG A 753 23.66 -5.03 -44.53
N ASN A 754 23.43 -4.33 -45.64
CA ASN A 754 23.31 -2.88 -45.69
C ASN A 754 22.06 -2.37 -44.95
N THR A 755 20.91 -3.04 -45.05
CA THR A 755 19.70 -2.65 -44.29
C THR A 755 19.89 -2.81 -42.78
N LEU A 756 20.56 -3.88 -42.32
CA LEU A 756 20.89 -4.06 -40.90
C LEU A 756 21.88 -3.00 -40.39
N PHE A 757 22.91 -2.66 -41.17
CA PHE A 757 23.85 -1.60 -40.79
C PHE A 757 23.17 -0.23 -40.72
N ALA A 758 22.32 0.13 -41.69
CA ALA A 758 21.59 1.39 -41.68
C ALA A 758 20.62 1.50 -40.48
N PHE A 759 19.88 0.44 -40.17
CA PHE A 759 19.02 0.39 -38.98
C PHE A 759 19.84 0.46 -37.68
N HIS A 760 20.97 -0.25 -37.59
CA HIS A 760 21.85 -0.20 -36.44
C HIS A 760 22.45 1.21 -36.24
N GLU A 761 22.88 1.89 -37.30
CA GLU A 761 23.41 3.26 -37.20
C GLU A 761 22.33 4.24 -36.73
N SER A 762 21.10 4.13 -37.26
CA SER A 762 19.95 4.93 -36.80
C SER A 762 19.64 4.70 -35.31
N LEU A 763 19.59 3.44 -34.87
CA LEU A 763 19.37 3.07 -33.47
C LEU A 763 20.51 3.56 -32.55
N MET A 764 21.78 3.49 -33.00
CA MET A 764 22.90 4.04 -32.22
C MET A 764 22.88 5.59 -32.19
N LYS A 765 22.39 6.25 -33.24
CA LYS A 765 22.16 7.71 -33.29
C LYS A 765 21.01 8.17 -32.41
N SER A 766 20.01 7.35 -32.10
CA SER A 766 18.89 7.69 -31.20
C SER A 766 19.13 7.30 -29.73
N THR A 767 19.87 6.20 -29.49
CA THR A 767 20.15 5.69 -28.13
C THR A 767 21.26 6.46 -27.41
N LYS A 768 22.30 6.92 -28.11
CA LYS A 768 23.41 7.69 -27.52
C LYS A 768 23.00 9.15 -27.20
N ILE A 769 23.39 9.63 -26.02
CA ILE A 769 23.60 11.07 -25.81
C ILE A 769 24.91 11.46 -26.51
N SER A 770 24.90 12.53 -27.30
CA SER A 770 26.10 13.12 -27.90
C SER A 770 26.93 13.90 -26.86
N SER A 771 27.52 13.20 -25.89
CA SER A 771 28.59 13.70 -25.02
C SER A 771 29.93 13.25 -25.61
N GLY A 772 30.38 13.90 -26.69
CA GLY A 772 31.48 13.36 -27.49
C GLY A 772 32.07 14.24 -28.59
N GLU A 773 31.81 15.55 -28.63
CA GLU A 773 32.58 16.45 -29.49
C GLU A 773 34.02 16.61 -28.98
N GLU A 774 34.21 16.64 -27.65
CA GLU A 774 35.53 16.53 -27.02
C GLU A 774 36.20 15.18 -27.32
N GLU A 775 35.45 14.05 -27.30
CA GLU A 775 36.01 12.75 -27.70
C GLU A 775 36.30 12.64 -29.20
N ALA A 776 35.59 13.40 -30.05
CA ALA A 776 35.85 13.46 -31.48
C ALA A 776 37.17 14.19 -31.77
N GLU A 777 37.45 15.33 -31.10
CA GLU A 777 38.76 15.98 -31.19
C GLU A 777 39.88 15.09 -30.62
N VAL A 778 39.68 14.47 -29.46
CA VAL A 778 40.71 13.61 -28.82
C VAL A 778 41.02 12.36 -29.67
N ASN A 779 40.01 11.69 -30.24
CA ASN A 779 40.25 10.56 -31.15
C ASN A 779 40.81 11.01 -32.51
N ALA A 780 40.47 12.20 -33.00
CA ALA A 780 41.08 12.76 -34.20
C ALA A 780 42.57 13.11 -33.98
N GLU A 781 42.95 13.66 -32.82
CA GLU A 781 44.36 13.90 -32.48
C GLU A 781 45.13 12.57 -32.27
N ALA A 782 44.50 11.54 -31.69
CA ALA A 782 45.10 10.21 -31.55
C ALA A 782 45.31 9.51 -32.91
N ALA A 783 44.32 9.57 -33.82
CA ALA A 783 44.40 8.95 -35.15
C ALA A 783 45.28 9.74 -36.13
N ALA A 784 45.46 11.05 -35.93
CA ALA A 784 46.38 11.89 -36.73
C ALA A 784 47.85 11.80 -36.26
N GLY A 785 48.18 10.80 -35.44
CA GLY A 785 49.46 10.62 -34.72
C GLY A 785 50.70 10.29 -35.55
N ASP A 786 50.77 10.61 -36.85
CA ASP A 786 52.05 10.56 -37.58
C ASP A 786 52.20 11.59 -38.73
N ALA A 787 53.46 11.92 -39.04
CA ALA A 787 53.93 12.65 -40.22
C ALA A 787 53.30 14.03 -40.57
N LYS A 788 53.38 15.04 -39.68
CA LYS A 788 53.18 16.47 -40.05
C LYS A 788 54.30 17.41 -39.60
N SER A 789 54.66 18.37 -40.45
CA SER A 789 55.93 19.13 -40.38
C SER A 789 55.90 20.35 -39.47
N TRP A 790 57.07 20.72 -38.93
CA TRP A 790 57.28 21.86 -38.02
C TRP A 790 56.72 23.20 -38.56
N SER A 791 56.79 23.41 -39.87
CA SER A 791 56.27 24.62 -40.53
C SER A 791 54.75 24.80 -40.37
N GLN A 792 53.99 23.70 -40.32
CA GLN A 792 52.54 23.73 -40.12
C GLN A 792 52.18 24.09 -38.67
N LYS A 793 52.98 23.64 -37.68
CA LYS A 793 52.80 24.03 -36.27
C LYS A 793 53.03 25.54 -36.07
N LEU A 794 54.00 26.13 -36.77
CA LEU A 794 54.23 27.59 -36.73
C LEU A 794 53.06 28.38 -37.33
N PHE A 795 52.52 27.93 -38.49
CA PHE A 795 51.33 28.54 -39.11
C PHE A 795 50.08 28.42 -38.23
N GLY A 796 49.88 27.29 -37.55
CA GLY A 796 48.80 27.09 -36.58
C GLY A 796 48.88 28.08 -35.41
N LEU A 797 50.08 28.34 -34.89
CA LEU A 797 50.29 29.33 -33.82
C LEU A 797 49.93 30.75 -34.28
N ILE A 798 50.37 31.15 -35.48
CA ILE A 798 50.04 32.46 -36.08
C ILE A 798 48.53 32.59 -36.32
N LYS A 799 47.86 31.51 -36.76
CA LYS A 799 46.39 31.50 -36.94
C LYS A 799 45.65 31.64 -35.60
N ARG A 800 46.12 30.98 -34.52
CA ARG A 800 45.55 31.12 -33.17
C ARG A 800 45.72 32.55 -32.60
N VAL A 801 46.88 33.18 -32.76
CA VAL A 801 47.11 34.58 -32.36
C VAL A 801 46.19 35.55 -33.14
N LYS A 802 45.93 35.27 -34.42
CA LYS A 802 45.01 36.06 -35.25
C LYS A 802 43.52 35.77 -34.97
N ALA A 803 43.18 34.63 -34.39
CA ALA A 803 41.82 34.32 -33.92
C ALA A 803 41.52 35.00 -32.57
N ALA A 804 42.48 35.02 -31.65
CA ALA A 804 42.38 35.69 -30.34
C ALA A 804 42.34 37.24 -30.40
N THR A 805 42.19 37.81 -31.60
CA THR A 805 42.14 39.27 -31.86
C THR A 805 40.97 39.68 -32.79
N ALA A 806 40.02 38.77 -33.02
CA ALA A 806 38.75 39.06 -33.69
C ALA A 806 37.58 38.88 -32.71
N GLU A 807 36.63 39.81 -32.72
CA GLU A 807 35.36 39.66 -32.01
C GLU A 807 34.46 38.64 -32.75
N PRO A 808 33.57 37.91 -32.06
CA PRO A 808 32.80 36.83 -32.66
C PRO A 808 31.61 37.35 -33.47
N GLU A 809 31.81 37.61 -34.77
CA GLU A 809 30.70 37.65 -35.72
C GLU A 809 30.18 36.23 -35.99
N SER A 810 28.85 36.11 -36.09
CA SER A 810 28.14 34.82 -36.16
C SER A 810 28.27 34.14 -37.53
N SER A 811 28.68 32.88 -37.53
CA SER A 811 28.48 31.96 -38.66
C SER A 811 27.81 30.67 -38.17
N SER A 812 26.50 30.56 -38.36
CA SER A 812 25.75 29.33 -38.12
C SER A 812 26.03 28.30 -39.21
N GLU A 813 26.82 27.27 -38.90
CA GLU A 813 26.71 26.02 -39.66
C GLU A 813 25.40 25.34 -39.27
N VAL A 814 24.65 24.87 -40.26
CA VAL A 814 23.33 24.27 -40.04
C VAL A 814 23.54 22.79 -39.74
N GLU A 815 23.58 22.46 -38.45
CA GLU A 815 23.37 21.08 -37.99
C GLU A 815 22.00 20.57 -38.49
N GLU A 816 21.91 19.27 -38.81
CA GLU A 816 20.60 18.63 -38.99
C GLU A 816 19.78 18.81 -37.69
N PRO A 817 18.47 19.10 -37.77
CA PRO A 817 17.66 19.34 -36.58
C PRO A 817 17.64 18.10 -35.68
N SER A 818 18.44 18.14 -34.62
CA SER A 818 18.47 17.14 -33.57
C SER A 818 17.07 16.99 -32.98
N GLY A 819 16.39 15.88 -33.31
CA GLY A 819 14.98 15.65 -32.94
C GLY A 819 14.68 15.94 -31.46
N PRO A 820 13.45 16.41 -31.14
CA PRO A 820 13.13 17.06 -29.87
C PRO A 820 13.45 16.19 -28.66
N GLU A 821 13.32 14.86 -28.77
CA GLU A 821 13.68 13.91 -27.72
C GLU A 821 15.16 14.00 -27.27
N LYS A 822 16.08 14.33 -28.17
CA LYS A 822 17.51 14.50 -27.85
C LYS A 822 17.76 15.79 -27.10
N ILE A 823 17.06 16.85 -27.49
CA ILE A 823 17.09 18.15 -26.80
C ILE A 823 16.49 17.96 -25.40
N PHE A 824 15.36 17.26 -25.30
CA PHE A 824 14.70 16.92 -24.04
C PHE A 824 15.60 16.07 -23.12
N ARG A 825 16.25 15.02 -23.64
CA ARG A 825 17.24 14.23 -22.89
C ARG A 825 18.40 15.10 -22.37
N LYS A 826 18.93 16.03 -23.17
CA LYS A 826 19.94 17.01 -22.73
C LYS A 826 19.38 17.95 -21.65
N LYS A 827 18.15 18.48 -21.82
CA LYS A 827 17.48 19.36 -20.85
C LYS A 827 17.24 18.65 -19.52
N VAL A 828 16.69 17.44 -19.51
CA VAL A 828 16.50 16.61 -18.30
C VAL A 828 17.81 16.44 -17.52
N VAL A 829 18.92 16.10 -18.20
CA VAL A 829 20.25 15.99 -17.56
C VAL A 829 20.66 17.33 -16.93
N SER A 830 20.55 18.44 -17.68
CA SER A 830 20.88 19.78 -17.15
C SER A 830 20.00 20.20 -15.98
N THR A 831 18.71 19.84 -15.98
CA THR A 831 17.75 20.15 -14.92
C THR A 831 18.05 19.37 -13.65
N ILE A 832 18.42 18.09 -13.75
CA ILE A 832 18.84 17.25 -12.61
C ILE A 832 20.10 17.84 -11.96
N ILE A 833 21.10 18.23 -12.75
CA ILE A 833 22.34 18.85 -12.27
C ILE A 833 22.03 20.18 -11.59
N LYS A 834 21.31 21.08 -12.27
CA LYS A 834 20.85 22.38 -11.75
C LYS A 834 20.11 22.23 -10.41
N TRP A 835 19.21 21.26 -10.26
CA TRP A 835 18.50 21.03 -9.00
C TRP A 835 19.39 20.60 -7.85
N ALA A 836 20.52 19.92 -8.12
CA ALA A 836 21.51 19.53 -7.11
C ALA A 836 22.55 20.62 -6.82
N GLU A 837 22.77 21.55 -7.76
CA GLU A 837 23.60 22.75 -7.56
C GLU A 837 22.84 23.90 -6.86
N GLU A 838 21.52 24.00 -7.04
CA GLU A 838 20.67 25.05 -6.46
C GLU A 838 20.50 24.94 -4.93
N ALA A 839 20.45 23.72 -4.37
CA ALA A 839 20.17 23.47 -2.96
C ALA A 839 20.63 22.07 -2.51
N GLU A 840 20.97 21.94 -1.22
CA GLU A 840 21.12 20.65 -0.56
C GLU A 840 19.74 19.98 -0.41
N ILE A 841 19.62 18.71 -0.81
CA ILE A 841 18.36 17.95 -0.86
C ILE A 841 18.25 17.04 0.36
N GLU A 842 17.18 17.13 1.14
CA GLU A 842 16.96 16.28 2.32
C GLU A 842 16.29 14.94 1.96
N ASN A 843 15.40 14.91 0.97
CA ASN A 843 14.64 13.71 0.62
C ASN A 843 15.50 12.64 -0.09
N ARG A 844 15.81 11.58 0.65
CA ARG A 844 16.57 10.41 0.19
C ARG A 844 15.97 9.69 -1.02
N GLU A 845 14.64 9.70 -1.17
CA GLU A 845 13.98 9.04 -2.32
C GLU A 845 14.04 9.94 -3.56
N LEU A 846 13.96 11.26 -3.42
CA LEU A 846 14.20 12.20 -4.53
C LEU A 846 15.62 12.03 -5.07
N ILE A 847 16.64 11.97 -4.20
CA ILE A 847 18.03 11.71 -4.58
C ILE A 847 18.13 10.39 -5.38
N ARG A 848 17.47 9.32 -4.92
CA ARG A 848 17.47 8.02 -5.59
C ARG A 848 16.87 8.10 -7.00
N GLN A 849 15.70 8.74 -7.16
CA GLN A 849 15.04 8.83 -8.46
C GLN A 849 15.78 9.79 -9.41
N MET A 850 16.37 10.88 -8.92
CA MET A 850 17.25 11.77 -9.71
C MET A 850 18.46 11.01 -10.29
N PHE A 851 19.19 10.24 -9.47
CA PHE A 851 20.31 9.43 -9.97
C PHE A 851 19.87 8.27 -10.88
N HIS A 852 18.69 7.68 -10.64
CA HIS A 852 18.12 6.67 -11.52
C HIS A 852 17.75 7.25 -12.89
N LEU A 853 17.13 8.42 -12.94
CA LEU A 853 16.77 9.12 -14.18
C LEU A 853 18.02 9.55 -14.98
N LEU A 854 19.06 10.00 -14.27
CA LEU A 854 20.38 10.28 -14.85
C LEU A 854 21.04 9.01 -15.43
N LEU A 855 21.02 7.89 -14.70
CA LEU A 855 21.56 6.63 -15.19
C LEU A 855 20.85 6.15 -16.46
N ARG A 856 19.51 6.23 -16.49
CA ARG A 856 18.70 5.87 -17.68
C ARG A 856 18.98 6.77 -18.88
N SER A 857 19.19 8.07 -18.68
CA SER A 857 19.48 8.98 -19.80
C SER A 857 20.79 8.61 -20.52
N TYR A 858 21.84 8.25 -19.77
CA TYR A 858 23.12 7.83 -20.35
C TYR A 858 23.14 6.36 -20.82
N ASN A 859 22.58 5.42 -20.05
CA ASN A 859 22.62 3.98 -20.35
C ASN A 859 21.52 3.50 -21.33
N GLY A 860 21.22 4.31 -22.35
CA GLY A 860 20.16 4.03 -23.33
C GLY A 860 20.40 2.79 -24.23
N VAL A 861 21.56 2.13 -24.11
CA VAL A 861 21.88 0.86 -24.80
C VAL A 861 21.68 -0.33 -23.87
N GLY A 862 22.13 -0.27 -22.62
CA GLY A 862 21.88 -1.33 -21.63
C GLY A 862 20.39 -1.49 -21.35
N GLU A 863 19.68 -0.38 -21.19
CA GLU A 863 18.22 -0.35 -21.01
C GLU A 863 17.46 -1.09 -22.14
N VAL A 864 17.93 -0.98 -23.38
CA VAL A 864 17.35 -1.70 -24.53
C VAL A 864 17.72 -3.19 -24.53
N ILE A 865 18.92 -3.56 -24.08
CA ILE A 865 19.33 -4.97 -23.94
C ILE A 865 18.48 -5.66 -22.87
N ASP A 866 18.36 -5.05 -21.68
CA ASP A 866 17.58 -5.58 -20.56
C ASP A 866 16.07 -5.71 -20.92
N ALA A 867 15.54 -4.77 -21.71
CA ALA A 867 14.18 -4.84 -22.25
C ALA A 867 14.01 -5.97 -23.27
N LEU A 868 15.00 -6.21 -24.14
CA LEU A 868 14.97 -7.28 -25.14
C LEU A 868 15.02 -8.69 -24.52
N GLU A 869 15.66 -8.88 -23.37
CA GLU A 869 15.59 -10.16 -22.63
C GLU A 869 14.17 -10.48 -22.13
N ASN A 870 13.36 -9.45 -21.85
CA ASN A 870 11.98 -9.56 -21.36
C ASN A 870 10.92 -9.37 -22.46
N THR A 871 11.35 -9.42 -23.73
CA THR A 871 10.49 -9.24 -24.92
C THR A 871 9.96 -10.57 -25.45
N TYR A 872 8.69 -10.61 -25.87
CA TYR A 872 8.13 -11.78 -26.57
C TYR A 872 7.21 -11.41 -27.73
N VAL A 873 7.34 -12.17 -28.82
CA VAL A 873 6.66 -11.93 -30.09
C VAL A 873 5.72 -13.10 -30.39
N HIS A 874 4.46 -12.81 -30.74
CA HIS A 874 3.43 -13.83 -30.99
C HIS A 874 2.56 -13.49 -32.21
N SER A 875 1.78 -14.47 -32.69
CA SER A 875 0.83 -14.25 -33.79
C SER A 875 -0.40 -13.48 -33.30
N THR A 876 -0.91 -12.54 -34.12
CA THR A 876 -2.25 -11.95 -33.90
C THR A 876 -3.35 -12.99 -33.68
N THR A 877 -3.23 -14.21 -34.23
CA THR A 877 -4.21 -15.29 -34.01
C THR A 877 -4.35 -15.76 -32.56
N SER A 878 -3.36 -15.50 -31.69
CA SER A 878 -3.42 -15.81 -30.26
C SER A 878 -3.56 -14.57 -29.36
N LYS A 879 -3.80 -13.37 -29.93
CA LYS A 879 -3.97 -12.09 -29.21
C LYS A 879 -5.03 -12.19 -28.10
N SER A 880 -6.16 -12.87 -28.35
CA SER A 880 -7.20 -13.14 -27.34
C SER A 880 -6.72 -14.03 -26.19
N ASP A 881 -6.03 -15.10 -26.52
CA ASP A 881 -5.61 -16.13 -25.56
C ASP A 881 -4.45 -15.60 -24.69
N VAL A 882 -3.62 -14.70 -25.23
CA VAL A 882 -2.59 -13.95 -24.50
C VAL A 882 -3.20 -12.89 -23.58
N ILE A 883 -4.21 -12.12 -24.01
CA ILE A 883 -4.94 -11.19 -23.12
C ILE A 883 -5.53 -11.96 -21.94
N GLY A 884 -6.19 -13.11 -22.21
CA GLY A 884 -6.71 -13.99 -21.16
C GLY A 884 -5.63 -14.55 -20.22
N LEU A 885 -4.43 -14.84 -20.72
CA LEU A 885 -3.29 -15.26 -19.89
C LEU A 885 -2.88 -14.13 -18.92
N LEU A 886 -2.73 -12.90 -19.43
CA LEU A 886 -2.27 -11.74 -18.67
C LEU A 886 -3.30 -11.27 -17.63
N ASP A 887 -4.60 -11.34 -17.92
CA ASP A 887 -5.67 -11.08 -16.94
C ASP A 887 -5.55 -12.00 -15.72
N HIS A 888 -5.40 -13.31 -15.93
CA HIS A 888 -5.27 -14.28 -14.83
C HIS A 888 -3.93 -14.16 -14.09
N LEU A 889 -2.86 -13.80 -14.79
CA LEU A 889 -1.55 -13.51 -14.19
C LEU A 889 -1.59 -12.23 -13.34
N GLY A 890 -2.32 -11.21 -13.77
CA GLY A 890 -2.56 -9.99 -12.99
C GLY A 890 -3.21 -10.29 -11.63
N ILE A 891 -4.23 -11.16 -11.61
CA ILE A 891 -4.87 -11.62 -10.36
C ILE A 891 -3.87 -12.36 -9.45
N ILE A 892 -3.02 -13.23 -10.02
CA ILE A 892 -1.97 -13.92 -9.24
C ILE A 892 -0.99 -12.90 -8.65
N ARG A 893 -0.57 -11.91 -9.42
CA ARG A 893 0.39 -10.89 -8.99
C ARG A 893 -0.18 -9.92 -7.96
N SER A 894 -1.44 -9.50 -8.08
CA SER A 894 -2.09 -8.65 -7.06
C SER A 894 -2.21 -9.34 -5.71
N LEU A 895 -2.23 -10.67 -5.66
CA LEU A 895 -2.30 -11.44 -4.43
C LEU A 895 -0.92 -11.81 -3.84
N LEU A 896 0.19 -11.60 -4.55
CA LEU A 896 1.55 -11.89 -4.04
C LEU A 896 1.90 -11.18 -2.71
N PRO A 897 1.61 -9.88 -2.53
CA PRO A 897 1.90 -9.20 -1.26
C PRO A 897 0.82 -9.42 -0.19
N VAL A 898 -0.32 -10.01 -0.55
CA VAL A 898 -1.50 -10.15 0.31
C VAL A 898 -1.42 -11.42 1.16
N GLN A 899 -1.83 -11.33 2.42
CA GLN A 899 -1.88 -12.49 3.30
C GLN A 899 -3.13 -13.35 2.99
N MET A 900 -2.96 -14.32 2.09
CA MET A 900 -4.00 -15.23 1.60
C MET A 900 -4.96 -15.74 2.70
N SER A 901 -6.24 -15.43 2.54
CA SER A 901 -7.37 -16.04 3.23
C SER A 901 -8.02 -17.13 2.37
N ARG A 902 -9.03 -17.83 2.92
CA ARG A 902 -9.73 -18.94 2.25
C ARG A 902 -10.36 -18.56 0.91
N GLU A 903 -10.91 -17.35 0.79
CA GLU A 903 -11.50 -16.87 -0.46
C GLU A 903 -10.44 -16.69 -1.56
N GLU A 904 -9.25 -16.23 -1.19
CA GLU A 904 -8.12 -16.00 -2.10
C GLU A 904 -7.40 -17.31 -2.45
N GLU A 905 -7.26 -18.26 -1.52
CA GLU A 905 -6.78 -19.62 -1.80
C GLU A 905 -7.66 -20.34 -2.85
N GLU A 906 -8.98 -20.12 -2.83
CA GLU A 906 -9.89 -20.62 -3.88
C GLU A 906 -9.72 -19.87 -5.22
N ILE A 907 -9.53 -18.55 -5.20
CA ILE A 907 -9.28 -17.75 -6.41
C ILE A 907 -7.99 -18.21 -7.09
N VAL A 908 -6.87 -18.32 -6.34
CA VAL A 908 -5.58 -18.81 -6.87
C VAL A 908 -5.72 -20.22 -7.45
N ARG A 909 -6.44 -21.13 -6.76
CA ARG A 909 -6.68 -22.49 -7.26
C ARG A 909 -7.44 -22.50 -8.59
N ALA A 910 -8.39 -21.58 -8.78
CA ALA A 910 -9.14 -21.42 -10.02
C ALA A 910 -8.29 -20.78 -11.14
N THR A 911 -7.55 -19.70 -10.86
CA THR A 911 -6.70 -19.03 -11.86
C THR A 911 -5.57 -19.94 -12.36
N LEU A 912 -4.91 -20.69 -11.47
CA LEU A 912 -3.88 -21.68 -11.84
C LEU A 912 -4.42 -22.76 -12.79
N TRP A 913 -5.64 -23.24 -12.57
CA TRP A 913 -6.27 -24.21 -13.48
C TRP A 913 -6.58 -23.58 -14.84
N THR A 914 -7.16 -22.37 -14.87
CA THR A 914 -7.46 -21.66 -16.12
C THR A 914 -6.20 -21.32 -16.92
N LEU A 915 -5.09 -20.98 -16.26
CA LEU A 915 -3.78 -20.76 -16.91
C LEU A 915 -3.26 -22.03 -17.60
N VAL A 916 -3.40 -23.21 -17.00
CA VAL A 916 -2.98 -24.49 -17.62
C VAL A 916 -3.94 -24.93 -18.73
N MET A 917 -5.22 -24.55 -18.66
CA MET A 917 -6.19 -24.79 -19.74
C MET A 917 -6.01 -23.84 -20.95
N ASN A 918 -5.18 -22.79 -20.82
CA ASN A 918 -4.90 -21.85 -21.91
C ASN A 918 -3.95 -22.47 -22.95
N ARG A 919 -4.31 -22.38 -24.24
CA ARG A 919 -3.52 -22.90 -25.36
C ARG A 919 -2.09 -22.34 -25.39
N VAL A 920 -1.94 -21.07 -25.04
CA VAL A 920 -0.65 -20.35 -25.03
C VAL A 920 0.35 -21.01 -24.07
N PHE A 921 -0.11 -21.63 -22.98
CA PHE A 921 0.75 -22.27 -21.98
C PHE A 921 1.65 -23.37 -22.56
N PHE A 922 1.10 -24.19 -23.47
CA PHE A 922 1.84 -25.28 -24.13
C PHE A 922 2.40 -24.89 -25.50
N GLN A 923 1.79 -23.92 -26.20
CA GLN A 923 2.26 -23.44 -27.50
C GLN A 923 3.49 -22.52 -27.38
N HIS A 924 3.56 -21.72 -26.31
CA HIS A 924 4.59 -20.70 -26.09
C HIS A 924 5.26 -20.88 -24.69
N PRO A 925 5.95 -22.02 -24.43
CA PRO A 925 6.52 -22.31 -23.12
C PRO A 925 7.59 -21.30 -22.67
N ASP A 926 8.27 -20.64 -23.61
CA ASP A 926 9.22 -19.56 -23.31
C ASP A 926 8.53 -18.31 -22.72
N LEU A 927 7.31 -17.98 -23.15
CA LEU A 927 6.55 -16.83 -22.64
C LEU A 927 6.22 -17.00 -21.15
N ILE A 928 5.84 -18.21 -20.74
CA ILE A 928 5.53 -18.55 -19.33
C ILE A 928 6.78 -18.44 -18.44
N ARG A 929 7.98 -18.60 -19.01
CA ARG A 929 9.26 -18.36 -18.32
C ARG A 929 9.61 -16.88 -18.26
N ILE A 930 9.48 -16.14 -19.36
CA ILE A 930 9.74 -14.68 -19.42
C ILE A 930 8.82 -13.91 -18.46
N LEU A 931 7.53 -14.26 -18.43
CA LEU A 931 6.54 -13.72 -17.48
C LEU A 931 6.74 -14.20 -16.03
N ARG A 932 7.81 -14.96 -15.75
CA ARG A 932 8.19 -15.44 -14.41
C ARG A 932 7.05 -16.12 -13.65
N VAL A 933 6.12 -16.77 -14.37
CA VAL A 933 4.90 -17.33 -13.75
C VAL A 933 5.24 -18.41 -12.73
N HIS A 934 6.29 -19.18 -13.00
CA HIS A 934 6.86 -20.16 -12.08
C HIS A 934 7.44 -19.52 -10.81
N GLU A 935 8.17 -18.40 -10.90
CA GLU A 935 8.64 -17.64 -9.73
C GLU A 935 7.44 -17.14 -8.90
N ASN A 936 6.43 -16.55 -9.54
CA ASN A 936 5.22 -16.06 -8.87
C ASN A 936 4.46 -17.17 -8.12
N VAL A 937 4.30 -18.35 -8.73
CA VAL A 937 3.66 -19.51 -8.08
C VAL A 937 4.52 -20.09 -6.95
N MET A 938 5.84 -20.07 -7.10
CA MET A 938 6.77 -20.43 -6.03
C MET A 938 6.68 -19.46 -4.85
N HIS A 939 6.56 -18.14 -5.07
CA HIS A 939 6.39 -17.16 -3.99
C HIS A 939 5.07 -17.36 -3.21
N ILE A 940 3.95 -17.62 -3.88
CA ILE A 940 2.69 -17.98 -3.20
C ILE A 940 2.86 -19.25 -2.36
N MET A 941 3.56 -20.26 -2.88
CA MET A 941 3.87 -21.48 -2.14
C MET A 941 4.76 -21.18 -0.92
N THR A 942 5.83 -20.40 -1.06
CA THR A 942 6.69 -19.96 0.06
C THR A 942 5.90 -19.25 1.14
N ASN A 943 5.07 -18.26 0.80
CA ASN A 943 4.32 -17.46 1.78
C ASN A 943 3.37 -18.34 2.60
N THR A 944 2.73 -19.32 1.96
CA THR A 944 1.72 -20.18 2.57
C THR A 944 2.31 -21.37 3.33
N LEU A 945 3.45 -21.91 2.89
CA LEU A 945 4.27 -22.84 3.66
C LEU A 945 4.87 -22.17 4.91
N SER A 946 5.37 -20.92 4.80
CA SER A 946 5.88 -20.15 5.96
C SER A 946 4.82 -20.00 7.05
N ARG A 947 3.56 -19.73 6.65
CA ARG A 947 2.41 -19.65 7.57
C ARG A 947 2.17 -20.96 8.32
N ARG A 948 2.35 -22.12 7.66
CA ARG A 948 2.21 -23.44 8.31
C ARG A 948 3.29 -23.67 9.36
N ALA A 949 4.56 -23.38 9.05
CA ALA A 949 5.67 -23.57 9.98
C ALA A 949 5.51 -22.75 11.28
N GLN A 950 4.94 -21.54 11.19
CA GLN A 950 4.62 -20.70 12.35
C GLN A 950 3.41 -21.21 13.17
N GLY A 951 2.51 -21.99 12.55
CA GLY A 951 1.38 -22.63 13.23
C GLY A 951 1.75 -23.92 13.97
N GLU A 952 2.71 -24.67 13.45
CA GLU A 952 3.16 -25.95 14.04
C GLU A 952 4.17 -25.76 15.19
N SER A 953 4.75 -24.55 15.36
CA SER A 953 5.77 -24.25 16.38
C SER A 953 5.24 -23.99 17.81
N HIS A 954 4.02 -24.45 18.14
CA HIS A 954 3.47 -24.44 19.51
C HIS A 954 3.09 -25.85 20.01
N PRO A 955 4.08 -26.74 20.24
CA PRO A 955 3.83 -28.02 20.90
C PRO A 955 3.49 -27.82 22.39
N THR A 956 2.41 -28.44 22.85
CA THR A 956 1.95 -28.38 24.25
C THR A 956 2.54 -29.51 25.10
N SER A 957 3.34 -29.16 26.10
CA SER A 957 3.74 -30.04 27.21
C SER A 957 4.11 -29.18 28.44
N GLU A 958 3.91 -29.59 29.69
CA GLU A 958 3.18 -30.75 30.26
C GLU A 958 2.83 -30.46 31.73
N GLY A 959 1.77 -31.08 32.27
CA GLY A 959 1.57 -31.33 33.72
C GLY A 959 1.41 -30.14 34.69
N GLY A 960 0.39 -30.07 35.56
CA GLY A 960 -0.79 -30.93 35.70
C GLY A 960 -1.47 -30.72 37.06
N ALA A 961 -2.81 -30.68 37.09
CA ALA A 961 -3.60 -30.66 38.31
C ALA A 961 -5.01 -31.25 38.12
N GLN A 962 -5.30 -32.31 38.86
CA GLN A 962 -6.62 -32.84 39.22
C GLN A 962 -6.53 -33.30 40.70
N PRO A 963 -7.64 -33.52 41.45
CA PRO A 963 -9.03 -33.66 40.99
C PRO A 963 -10.10 -32.87 41.80
N SER A 964 -11.21 -32.52 41.13
CA SER A 964 -12.61 -32.59 41.62
C SER A 964 -13.55 -32.15 40.48
N THR A 965 -14.47 -32.96 39.92
CA THR A 965 -15.72 -33.55 40.47
C THR A 965 -16.73 -32.48 40.94
N THR A 966 -17.97 -32.39 40.42
CA THR A 966 -18.66 -33.13 39.32
C THR A 966 -19.87 -32.29 38.84
N PRO A 967 -20.44 -32.53 37.64
CA PRO A 967 -21.42 -31.62 37.03
C PRO A 967 -22.88 -31.86 37.49
N VAL A 968 -23.72 -30.84 37.33
CA VAL A 968 -25.19 -30.97 37.32
C VAL A 968 -25.76 -30.17 36.13
N THR A 969 -26.77 -30.74 35.48
CA THR A 969 -27.42 -30.26 34.25
C THR A 969 -28.27 -29.00 34.46
N PRO A 970 -28.68 -28.35 33.35
CA PRO A 970 -30.12 -28.36 33.06
C PRO A 970 -30.45 -29.02 31.72
N ALA A 971 -31.67 -29.57 31.61
CA ALA A 971 -32.20 -30.18 30.40
C ALA A 971 -33.54 -29.54 30.01
N ASN A 972 -34.08 -29.95 28.85
CA ASN A 972 -35.31 -29.51 28.18
C ASN A 972 -35.13 -28.23 27.31
N GLN A 973 -35.65 -28.16 26.07
CA GLN A 973 -36.62 -29.05 25.38
C GLN A 973 -36.14 -29.54 23.99
N THR A 974 -36.32 -30.85 23.76
CA THR A 974 -36.65 -31.61 22.52
C THR A 974 -36.58 -30.95 21.12
N ALA A 975 -36.22 -31.65 20.03
CA ALA A 975 -35.61 -32.98 19.82
C ALA A 975 -35.26 -33.20 18.31
N GLU A 976 -34.54 -34.31 18.03
CA GLU A 976 -34.21 -34.93 16.72
C GLU A 976 -32.90 -34.53 15.99
N PRO A 977 -32.21 -35.47 15.26
CA PRO A 977 -30.75 -35.47 15.23
C PRO A 977 -30.05 -35.70 13.86
N THR A 978 -29.07 -34.86 13.51
CA THR A 978 -28.09 -35.16 12.44
C THR A 978 -26.67 -34.63 12.73
N THR A 979 -25.76 -35.56 13.03
CA THR A 979 -24.31 -35.57 12.70
C THR A 979 -23.58 -34.25 12.38
N THR A 980 -22.73 -33.79 13.31
CA THR A 980 -21.58 -32.88 13.03
C THR A 980 -20.39 -33.17 13.94
N GLN A 981 -19.42 -33.96 13.47
CA GLN A 981 -18.11 -34.18 14.10
C GLN A 981 -16.94 -34.09 13.08
N GLU A 982 -16.97 -33.09 12.18
CA GLU A 982 -15.95 -32.94 11.12
C GLU A 982 -15.34 -31.51 11.00
N GLN A 983 -15.99 -30.47 11.54
CA GLN A 983 -15.68 -29.09 11.15
C GLN A 983 -14.40 -28.49 11.76
N SER A 984 -13.75 -29.15 12.73
CA SER A 984 -12.47 -28.71 13.30
C SER A 984 -11.23 -29.19 12.53
N GLN A 985 -11.36 -30.21 11.68
CA GLN A 985 -10.22 -30.75 10.88
C GLN A 985 -10.08 -30.08 9.50
N SER A 986 -11.13 -29.41 9.01
CA SER A 986 -11.18 -28.84 7.65
C SER A 986 -10.21 -27.66 7.42
N ALA A 987 -9.97 -26.82 8.43
CA ALA A 987 -9.08 -25.66 8.33
C ALA A 987 -7.60 -26.02 8.02
N VAL A 988 -7.17 -27.25 8.33
CA VAL A 988 -5.82 -27.77 8.01
C VAL A 988 -5.83 -28.62 6.72
N GLY A 989 -6.98 -28.77 6.06
CA GLY A 989 -7.12 -29.44 4.75
C GLY A 989 -7.02 -28.47 3.56
N ASP A 990 -7.64 -27.30 3.67
CA ASP A 990 -7.73 -26.34 2.55
C ASP A 990 -6.37 -25.76 2.12
N THR A 991 -5.50 -25.41 3.09
CA THR A 991 -4.15 -24.88 2.80
C THR A 991 -3.32 -25.87 1.99
N SER A 992 -3.39 -27.15 2.35
CA SER A 992 -2.73 -28.23 1.59
C SER A 992 -3.30 -28.43 0.19
N ALA A 993 -4.59 -28.15 -0.04
CA ALA A 993 -5.20 -28.27 -1.37
C ALA A 993 -4.72 -27.16 -2.35
N MET A 994 -4.36 -25.98 -1.85
CA MET A 994 -3.71 -24.94 -2.65
C MET A 994 -2.21 -25.25 -2.89
N VAL A 995 -1.47 -25.77 -1.91
CA VAL A 995 -0.08 -26.25 -2.14
C VAL A 995 -0.06 -27.34 -3.23
N VAL A 996 -0.98 -28.31 -3.18
CA VAL A 996 -1.14 -29.33 -4.24
C VAL A 996 -1.41 -28.70 -5.62
N ALA A 997 -2.18 -27.61 -5.68
CA ALA A 997 -2.45 -26.91 -6.94
C ALA A 997 -1.18 -26.23 -7.50
N CYS A 998 -0.40 -25.56 -6.64
CA CYS A 998 0.89 -24.97 -7.01
C CYS A 998 1.88 -26.05 -7.48
N CYS A 999 2.07 -27.13 -6.73
CA CYS A 999 2.95 -28.23 -7.12
C CYS A 999 2.52 -28.87 -8.45
N ARG A 1000 1.21 -29.12 -8.64
CA ARG A 1000 0.69 -29.67 -9.89
C ARG A 1000 0.90 -28.73 -11.08
N PHE A 1001 0.72 -27.41 -10.89
CA PHE A 1001 1.02 -26.40 -11.91
C PHE A 1001 2.51 -26.44 -12.29
N LEU A 1002 3.41 -26.46 -11.31
CA LEU A 1002 4.86 -26.50 -11.55
C LEU A 1002 5.30 -27.81 -12.24
N CYS A 1003 4.66 -28.95 -11.95
CA CYS A 1003 4.88 -30.20 -12.69
C CYS A 1003 4.47 -30.11 -14.17
N TYR A 1004 3.39 -29.39 -14.50
CA TYR A 1004 3.05 -29.11 -15.91
C TYR A 1004 4.04 -28.13 -16.56
N PHE A 1005 4.52 -27.12 -15.82
CA PHE A 1005 5.55 -26.19 -16.30
C PHE A 1005 6.88 -26.91 -16.61
N CYS A 1006 7.37 -27.79 -15.73
CA CYS A 1006 8.55 -28.62 -16.00
C CYS A 1006 8.40 -29.43 -17.29
N ARG A 1007 7.22 -30.03 -17.54
CA ARG A 1007 6.96 -30.86 -18.73
C ARG A 1007 6.76 -30.05 -20.02
N SER A 1008 6.73 -28.71 -19.96
CA SER A 1008 6.51 -27.86 -21.14
C SER A 1008 7.76 -27.62 -21.99
N SER A 1009 8.97 -27.64 -21.38
CA SER A 1009 10.25 -27.41 -22.06
C SER A 1009 11.43 -27.78 -21.17
N ALA A 1010 12.49 -28.36 -21.75
CA ALA A 1010 13.75 -28.63 -21.03
C ALA A 1010 14.41 -27.35 -20.48
N THR A 1011 14.18 -26.19 -21.11
CA THR A 1011 14.65 -24.89 -20.57
C THR A 1011 13.81 -24.44 -19.37
N ASN A 1012 12.54 -24.85 -19.29
CA ASN A 1012 11.67 -24.59 -18.13
C ASN A 1012 11.99 -25.54 -16.97
N GLN A 1013 12.38 -26.80 -17.23
CA GLN A 1013 13.02 -27.66 -16.23
C GLN A 1013 14.27 -27.00 -15.63
N LYS A 1014 15.15 -26.45 -16.48
CA LYS A 1014 16.39 -25.78 -16.03
C LYS A 1014 16.14 -24.58 -15.12
N ALA A 1015 15.08 -23.81 -15.36
CA ALA A 1015 14.66 -22.75 -14.44
C ALA A 1015 14.21 -23.33 -13.07
N MET A 1016 13.35 -24.35 -13.08
CA MET A 1016 12.94 -25.02 -11.83
C MET A 1016 14.08 -25.72 -11.09
N PHE A 1017 15.12 -26.17 -11.80
CA PHE A 1017 16.32 -26.76 -11.22
C PHE A 1017 17.14 -25.75 -10.41
N GLN A 1018 17.13 -24.45 -10.77
CA GLN A 1018 17.78 -23.40 -9.96
C GLN A 1018 17.12 -23.26 -8.58
N HIS A 1019 15.82 -23.58 -8.46
CA HIS A 1019 15.10 -23.60 -7.20
C HIS A 1019 15.10 -24.96 -6.47
N LEU A 1020 15.86 -25.95 -6.96
CA LEU A 1020 15.87 -27.31 -6.41
C LEU A 1020 16.19 -27.34 -4.91
N ASN A 1021 17.12 -26.51 -4.43
CA ASN A 1021 17.46 -26.45 -3.01
C ASN A 1021 16.24 -26.16 -2.11
N PHE A 1022 15.43 -25.18 -2.50
CA PHE A 1022 14.23 -24.77 -1.77
C PHE A 1022 13.14 -25.86 -1.82
N LEU A 1023 12.96 -26.51 -2.98
CA LEU A 1023 12.02 -27.62 -3.13
C LEU A 1023 12.40 -28.83 -2.27
N LEU A 1024 13.70 -29.11 -2.12
CA LEU A 1024 14.20 -30.17 -1.24
C LEU A 1024 14.08 -29.80 0.24
N GLU A 1025 14.34 -28.55 0.63
CA GLU A 1025 14.15 -28.11 2.03
C GLU A 1025 12.68 -28.20 2.49
N ASN A 1026 11.75 -28.08 1.55
CA ASN A 1026 10.30 -28.20 1.77
C ASN A 1026 9.72 -29.56 1.34
N SER A 1027 10.56 -30.57 1.02
CA SER A 1027 10.10 -31.84 0.43
C SER A 1027 9.16 -32.64 1.34
N ASN A 1028 9.38 -32.57 2.65
CA ASN A 1028 8.66 -33.35 3.67
C ASN A 1028 7.18 -32.93 3.80
N ILE A 1029 6.80 -31.82 3.18
CA ILE A 1029 5.47 -31.24 3.33
C ILE A 1029 4.49 -32.00 2.42
N LEU A 1030 3.43 -32.53 3.05
CA LEU A 1030 2.40 -33.43 2.51
C LEU A 1030 2.77 -34.91 2.38
N LEU A 1031 4.03 -35.32 2.52
CA LEU A 1031 4.41 -36.75 2.46
C LEU A 1031 3.71 -37.60 3.54
N SER A 1032 3.57 -37.06 4.75
CA SER A 1032 2.85 -37.71 5.86
C SER A 1032 1.32 -37.80 5.68
N ARG A 1033 0.77 -37.37 4.54
CA ARG A 1033 -0.68 -37.31 4.27
C ARG A 1033 -1.11 -38.17 3.07
N PRO A 1034 -1.07 -39.51 3.17
CA PRO A 1034 -1.47 -40.41 2.07
C PRO A 1034 -2.94 -40.26 1.61
N SER A 1035 -3.81 -39.57 2.35
CA SER A 1035 -5.16 -39.23 1.87
C SER A 1035 -5.22 -38.05 0.89
N LEU A 1036 -4.18 -37.21 0.83
CA LEU A 1036 -4.08 -36.11 -0.14
C LEU A 1036 -3.44 -36.63 -1.42
N ARG A 1037 -4.27 -37.22 -2.28
CA ARG A 1037 -3.87 -37.84 -3.56
C ARG A 1037 -3.51 -36.82 -4.66
N GLY A 1038 -2.51 -35.97 -4.39
CA GLY A 1038 -2.09 -34.85 -5.23
C GLY A 1038 -0.57 -34.66 -5.25
N SER A 1039 -0.10 -33.72 -6.08
CA SER A 1039 1.32 -33.44 -6.27
C SER A 1039 1.95 -32.72 -5.07
N THR A 1040 3.17 -33.10 -4.72
CA THR A 1040 3.99 -32.59 -3.61
C THR A 1040 5.15 -31.71 -4.12
N PRO A 1041 5.86 -30.97 -3.23
CA PRO A 1041 7.08 -30.28 -3.62
C PRO A 1041 8.17 -31.23 -4.14
N LEU A 1042 8.21 -32.47 -3.64
CA LEU A 1042 9.13 -33.52 -4.10
C LEU A 1042 8.82 -34.00 -5.53
N ASP A 1043 7.55 -34.01 -5.95
CA ASP A 1043 7.16 -34.28 -7.35
C ASP A 1043 7.63 -33.17 -8.31
N VAL A 1044 7.74 -31.93 -7.83
CA VAL A 1044 8.30 -30.82 -8.62
C VAL A 1044 9.82 -30.96 -8.74
N ALA A 1045 10.48 -31.31 -7.63
CA ALA A 1045 11.93 -31.57 -7.58
C ALA A 1045 12.35 -32.77 -8.46
N SER A 1046 11.54 -33.83 -8.52
CA SER A 1046 11.78 -34.93 -9.46
C SER A 1046 11.50 -34.50 -10.90
N SER A 1047 10.39 -33.80 -11.16
CA SER A 1047 10.01 -33.34 -12.51
C SER A 1047 10.99 -32.31 -13.14
N SER A 1048 11.80 -31.60 -12.35
CA SER A 1048 12.84 -30.68 -12.86
C SER A 1048 14.15 -31.39 -13.27
N VAL A 1049 14.35 -32.65 -12.88
CA VAL A 1049 15.52 -33.48 -13.26
C VAL A 1049 15.14 -34.61 -14.22
N MET A 1050 13.90 -35.12 -14.12
CA MET A 1050 13.40 -36.27 -14.88
C MET A 1050 13.60 -36.08 -16.40
N GLU A 1051 14.05 -37.16 -17.06
CA GLU A 1051 14.29 -37.23 -18.51
C GLU A 1051 15.36 -36.25 -19.05
N ASN A 1052 16.08 -35.52 -18.19
CA ASN A 1052 17.06 -34.51 -18.59
C ASN A 1052 18.51 -34.87 -18.16
N PRO A 1053 19.36 -35.40 -19.09
CA PRO A 1053 20.70 -35.85 -18.74
C PRO A 1053 21.67 -34.70 -18.40
N GLU A 1054 21.46 -33.49 -18.94
CA GLU A 1054 22.30 -32.33 -18.60
C GLU A 1054 22.09 -31.90 -17.15
N LEU A 1055 20.84 -31.84 -16.70
CA LEU A 1055 20.51 -31.48 -15.31
C LEU A 1055 20.86 -32.59 -14.32
N ALA A 1056 20.73 -33.86 -14.72
CA ALA A 1056 21.18 -34.99 -13.92
C ALA A 1056 22.70 -35.00 -13.69
N LEU A 1057 23.50 -34.58 -14.69
CA LEU A 1057 24.95 -34.39 -14.55
C LEU A 1057 25.34 -33.12 -13.77
N ALA A 1058 24.43 -32.15 -13.66
CA ALA A 1058 24.63 -30.91 -12.90
C ALA A 1058 24.22 -31.02 -11.41
N LEU A 1059 23.78 -32.20 -10.94
CA LEU A 1059 23.45 -32.42 -9.54
C LEU A 1059 24.69 -32.35 -8.64
N ARG A 1060 24.62 -31.51 -7.61
CA ARG A 1060 25.64 -31.41 -6.54
C ARG A 1060 25.36 -32.44 -5.44
N GLU A 1061 26.41 -33.02 -4.85
CA GLU A 1061 26.31 -34.08 -3.83
C GLU A 1061 25.47 -33.64 -2.62
N ASN A 1062 25.58 -32.38 -2.19
CA ASN A 1062 24.82 -31.78 -1.09
C ASN A 1062 23.29 -31.92 -1.23
N TYR A 1063 22.76 -32.02 -2.46
CA TYR A 1063 21.32 -32.25 -2.68
C TYR A 1063 20.94 -33.71 -2.41
N LEU A 1064 21.80 -34.66 -2.77
CA LEU A 1064 21.63 -36.08 -2.49
C LEU A 1064 21.82 -36.39 -1.00
N GLU A 1065 22.75 -35.70 -0.33
CA GLU A 1065 22.92 -35.77 1.12
C GLU A 1065 21.65 -35.34 1.88
N LYS A 1066 21.01 -34.23 1.49
CA LYS A 1066 19.73 -33.80 2.09
C LYS A 1066 18.65 -34.87 1.96
N ILE A 1067 18.51 -35.48 0.78
CA ILE A 1067 17.55 -36.57 0.54
C ILE A 1067 17.89 -37.80 1.39
N ALA A 1068 19.16 -38.19 1.47
CA ALA A 1068 19.60 -39.30 2.32
C ALA A 1068 19.35 -39.03 3.82
N VAL A 1069 19.51 -37.79 4.28
CA VAL A 1069 19.17 -37.39 5.65
C VAL A 1069 17.66 -37.47 5.89
N TYR A 1070 16.80 -37.05 4.98
CA TYR A 1070 15.35 -37.19 5.15
C TYR A 1070 14.91 -38.66 5.15
N LEU A 1071 15.41 -39.48 4.22
CA LEU A 1071 15.16 -40.93 4.20
C LEU A 1071 15.64 -41.62 5.49
N SER A 1072 16.76 -41.18 6.07
CA SER A 1072 17.26 -41.69 7.36
C SER A 1072 16.32 -41.38 8.53
N ARG A 1073 15.51 -40.31 8.44
CA ARG A 1073 14.50 -39.98 9.45
C ARG A 1073 13.25 -40.83 9.29
N CYS A 1074 12.77 -41.05 8.06
CA CYS A 1074 11.65 -41.98 7.80
C CYS A 1074 11.96 -43.38 8.35
N GLY A 1075 13.20 -43.86 8.18
CA GLY A 1075 13.68 -45.12 8.78
C GLY A 1075 13.88 -45.14 10.31
N LEU A 1076 13.59 -44.04 11.03
CA LEU A 1076 13.78 -43.89 12.48
C LEU A 1076 12.58 -43.26 13.20
N GLN A 1077 11.54 -42.85 12.47
CA GLN A 1077 10.37 -42.15 13.00
C GLN A 1077 9.10 -42.82 12.49
N SER A 1078 8.20 -43.21 13.39
CA SER A 1078 6.90 -43.77 13.05
C SER A 1078 5.96 -42.71 12.47
N SER A 1079 5.15 -43.08 11.49
CA SER A 1079 4.21 -42.16 10.84
C SER A 1079 3.06 -41.77 11.77
N GLN A 1080 3.12 -40.56 12.34
CA GLN A 1080 2.14 -40.05 13.30
C GLN A 1080 0.70 -40.15 12.77
N GLU A 1081 0.47 -39.82 11.49
CA GLU A 1081 -0.89 -39.86 10.91
C GLU A 1081 -1.40 -41.30 10.68
N LEU A 1082 -0.53 -42.30 10.57
CA LEU A 1082 -0.96 -43.71 10.58
C LEU A 1082 -1.36 -44.15 11.99
N LEU A 1083 -0.63 -43.72 13.03
CA LEU A 1083 -0.99 -43.96 14.43
C LEU A 1083 -2.34 -43.30 14.78
N ASP A 1084 -2.55 -42.05 14.37
CA ASP A 1084 -3.81 -41.31 14.57
C ASP A 1084 -5.01 -41.96 13.85
N ARG A 1085 -4.74 -42.69 12.75
CA ARG A 1085 -5.73 -43.51 12.02
C ARG A 1085 -5.92 -44.93 12.60
N GLY A 1086 -5.22 -45.28 13.67
CA GLY A 1086 -5.32 -46.57 14.35
C GLY A 1086 -4.55 -47.72 13.70
N TYR A 1087 -3.57 -47.44 12.84
CA TYR A 1087 -2.64 -48.47 12.37
C TYR A 1087 -1.61 -48.81 13.46
N PRO A 1088 -1.07 -50.05 13.48
CA PRO A 1088 -0.05 -50.44 14.45
C PRO A 1088 1.26 -49.66 14.22
N ASP A 1089 1.96 -49.37 15.31
CA ASP A 1089 3.30 -48.79 15.24
C ASP A 1089 4.30 -49.80 14.64
N ILE A 1090 5.01 -49.37 13.60
CA ILE A 1090 6.00 -50.16 12.85
C ILE A 1090 7.44 -49.75 13.20
N GLY A 1091 7.64 -48.62 13.90
CA GLY A 1091 8.96 -48.07 14.24
C GLY A 1091 9.67 -47.29 13.12
N TRP A 1092 9.02 -47.16 11.96
CA TRP A 1092 9.46 -46.38 10.78
C TRP A 1092 8.23 -45.96 9.97
N ASP A 1093 8.38 -44.97 9.09
CA ASP A 1093 7.34 -44.52 8.16
C ASP A 1093 7.43 -45.32 6.84
N PRO A 1094 6.38 -46.09 6.46
CA PRO A 1094 6.35 -46.85 5.21
C PRO A 1094 5.79 -46.06 4.00
N VAL A 1095 5.45 -44.78 4.19
CA VAL A 1095 4.84 -43.89 3.18
C VAL A 1095 5.79 -42.76 2.78
N GLY A 1096 6.59 -42.25 3.73
CA GLY A 1096 7.59 -41.17 3.53
C GLY A 1096 8.95 -41.63 3.02
#